data_AF-A0A427T6Z1-F1
#
_entry.id   AF-A0A427T6Z1-F1
#
_cell.length_a   1.000
_cell.length_b   1.000
_cell.length_c   1.000
_cell.angle_alpha   90.00
_cell.angle_beta   90.00
_cell.angle_gamma   90.00
#
_symmetry.space_group_name_H-M   'P 1'
#
loop_
_entity.id
_entity.type
_entity.pdbx_description
1 polymer ?
#
loop_
_entity_poly.entity_id
_entity_poly.type
_entity_poly.pdbx_seq_one_letter_code
_entity_poly.pdbx_strand_id
1 'polypeptide(L)'
;MPEYLSPGVYVEEVDAGPRPIAGVSTSTAGMVGVTQRGPTDGKPKLVTNFLEFRTTFGGFLPEPDPAIRDAWAEDPTEGGRWWLFPLAVKGFFDNGGQRLYVKRVASATAQAASGTFGTGLVSAITRDAAAGAKVLELAHLVGFTGADEVKVFRGSDNVEIGTVTITAYDAGKGRVTLGTGLAAEVKAARGDYVQKAPRAATPSLRFSASSPGSWGKAVQVRITPSVSASLPVLPDPNEGPLFVTALAAEAAADATSIVVNAVPGLDPDDLPDDVWVLINERRFQVTVAQPEAGKVTLTFPDSPTHALWKPGLTVRRVRLANAGAGPKLRISGSSRLYEGAAAQLDTGDRLSTLNVVAIEPDDVVTFDADTPAQVFETARLQLVESTVDTRFTDPGGGSVTETFRNLRLVGDAPGTVTGTLASQSRLVRATALDLSTDPAEFPTPATGSWLSLADDGDDAFGGLDVGDFVGTDGGSGKRTGIVALEDIDEVAICAVPGVWAGTVESALVTHCEQLKDRFAVLDPRDGLDIEGIQEFREPFDTKYAALYYPWLVVNDPSTGKFVEVPPSGHVIGIYARTDVERGVHKAPANAVIRGIRSPGGIAQDVTKRHQDLLNPKGINALRFFPNLGQRVWGARTLSSDTSWKYVNVRRLFLFLEESIDEGTQWVVFEPNDESLWALVRQTIANFLTTVWRSGALAGTTADEAFFVQCDRSTMTDDDIANGRLICVIGVAPVFPAEFVIFRIQQKTREPQLV
;
A
#
# COMPACT_ATOMS: atom_id res chain seq x y z
N MET A 1 -14.58 52.35 -22.65
CA MET A 1 -15.79 51.49 -22.51
C MET A 1 -16.34 51.26 -23.90
N PRO A 2 -16.59 50.00 -24.30
CA PRO A 2 -17.24 49.73 -25.58
C PRO A 2 -18.68 50.27 -25.54
N GLU A 3 -19.13 50.89 -26.62
CA GLU A 3 -20.53 51.33 -26.78
C GLU A 3 -21.34 50.18 -27.40
N TYR A 4 -22.24 49.60 -26.61
CA TYR A 4 -23.15 48.54 -27.05
C TYR A 4 -24.42 49.18 -27.65
N LEU A 5 -24.54 49.14 -28.98
CA LEU A 5 -25.58 49.89 -29.74
C LEU A 5 -26.86 49.08 -30.02
N SER A 6 -27.00 47.86 -29.50
CA SER A 6 -28.18 47.01 -29.74
C SER A 6 -28.39 45.96 -28.65
N PRO A 7 -29.63 45.49 -28.39
CA PRO A 7 -29.88 44.43 -27.40
C PRO A 7 -29.37 43.05 -27.89
N GLY A 8 -28.57 42.35 -27.08
CA GLY A 8 -28.03 41.00 -27.36
C GLY A 8 -27.32 40.36 -26.17
N VAL A 9 -26.92 39.08 -26.28
CA VAL A 9 -26.00 38.43 -25.34
C VAL A 9 -24.58 38.65 -25.85
N TYR A 10 -23.76 39.33 -25.04
CA TYR A 10 -22.36 39.61 -25.33
C TYR A 10 -21.49 38.77 -24.39
N VAL A 11 -20.51 38.06 -24.95
CA VAL A 11 -19.49 37.33 -24.19
C VAL A 11 -18.19 38.11 -24.37
N GLU A 12 -17.71 38.74 -23.30
CA GLU A 12 -16.38 39.33 -23.24
C GLU A 12 -15.44 38.33 -22.54
N GLU A 13 -14.32 38.05 -23.17
CA GLU A 13 -13.21 37.36 -22.53
C GLU A 13 -12.48 38.39 -21.65
N VAL A 14 -12.72 38.30 -20.35
CA VAL A 14 -11.95 39.08 -19.37
C VAL A 14 -10.75 38.21 -19.02
N ASP A 15 -9.56 38.61 -19.47
CA ASP A 15 -8.32 38.01 -18.98
C ASP A 15 -8.36 38.08 -17.45
N ALA A 16 -8.39 36.90 -16.82
CA ALA A 16 -8.28 36.83 -15.38
C ALA A 16 -6.97 37.52 -15.02
N GLY A 17 -7.07 38.62 -14.26
CA GLY A 17 -5.88 39.35 -13.78
C GLY A 17 -4.86 38.39 -13.14
N PRO A 18 -3.61 38.84 -12.95
CA PRO A 18 -2.51 37.98 -12.54
C PRO A 18 -2.89 37.15 -11.32
N ARG A 19 -2.63 35.83 -11.37
CA ARG A 19 -2.88 34.95 -10.24
C ARG A 19 -2.02 35.43 -9.06
N PRO A 20 -2.61 35.68 -7.87
CA PRO A 20 -1.83 36.09 -6.72
C PRO A 20 -0.85 34.97 -6.34
N ILE A 21 0.38 35.34 -5.99
CA ILE A 21 1.39 34.40 -5.48
C ILE A 21 0.89 33.84 -4.15
N ALA A 22 0.79 32.52 -4.06
CA ALA A 22 0.52 31.81 -2.82
C ALA A 22 1.84 31.52 -2.10
N GLY A 23 1.82 31.61 -0.77
CA GLY A 23 2.99 31.21 0.01
C GLY A 23 3.15 29.70 0.03
N VAL A 24 4.36 29.20 -0.24
CA VAL A 24 4.66 27.76 -0.16
C VAL A 24 4.69 27.25 1.28
N SER A 25 4.55 25.94 1.46
CA SER A 25 4.61 25.30 2.76
C SER A 25 6.06 25.21 3.27
N THR A 26 6.37 25.83 4.41
CA THR A 26 7.68 25.70 5.08
C THR A 26 7.76 24.58 6.12
N SER A 27 6.65 23.87 6.37
CA SER A 27 6.51 22.87 7.43
C SER A 27 6.62 21.42 6.95
N THR A 28 6.74 21.19 5.64
CA THR A 28 6.84 19.85 5.07
C THR A 28 8.27 19.34 5.21
N ALA A 29 8.41 18.20 5.88
CA ALA A 29 9.71 17.62 6.22
C ALA A 29 10.08 16.47 5.27
N GLY A 30 11.37 16.29 5.03
CA GLY A 30 11.96 15.10 4.40
C GLY A 30 12.97 14.45 5.34
N MET A 31 12.82 13.15 5.62
CA MET A 31 13.78 12.42 6.45
C MET A 31 14.23 11.13 5.77
N VAL A 32 15.52 10.84 5.94
CA VAL A 32 16.17 9.63 5.43
C VAL A 32 16.62 8.79 6.60
N GLY A 33 16.36 7.49 6.56
CA GLY A 33 16.84 6.59 7.61
C GLY A 33 16.35 5.15 7.48
N VAL A 34 16.85 4.29 8.36
CA VAL A 34 16.58 2.86 8.32
C VAL A 34 15.23 2.55 8.97
N THR A 35 14.45 1.67 8.34
CA THR A 35 13.15 1.21 8.85
C THR A 35 13.00 -0.30 8.75
N GLN A 36 12.13 -0.88 9.57
CA GLN A 36 11.91 -2.32 9.66
C GLN A 36 11.45 -2.94 8.34
N ARG A 37 10.61 -2.22 7.59
CA ARG A 37 10.10 -2.63 6.27
C ARG A 37 9.75 -1.39 5.45
N GLY A 38 9.15 -1.60 4.29
CA GLY A 38 8.61 -0.54 3.44
C GLY A 38 9.44 -0.34 2.17
N PRO A 39 8.94 0.51 1.25
CA PRO A 39 9.52 0.68 -0.07
C PRO A 39 10.95 1.23 0.03
N THR A 40 11.89 0.60 -0.67
CA THR A 40 13.26 1.08 -0.87
C THR A 40 13.41 1.77 -2.23
N ASP A 41 12.59 1.36 -3.19
CA ASP A 41 12.43 1.96 -4.52
C ASP A 41 11.34 3.04 -4.54
N GLY A 42 11.26 3.77 -5.65
CA GLY A 42 10.29 4.84 -5.81
C GLY A 42 10.68 6.13 -5.09
N LYS A 43 9.79 7.12 -5.23
CA LYS A 43 9.88 8.42 -4.56
C LYS A 43 9.72 8.26 -3.04
N PRO A 44 10.27 9.18 -2.22
CA PRO A 44 9.98 9.24 -0.79
C PRO A 44 8.48 9.18 -0.50
N LYS A 45 8.09 8.43 0.52
CA LYS A 45 6.67 8.22 0.85
C LYS A 45 6.21 9.24 1.87
N LEU A 46 5.16 10.00 1.52
CA LEU A 46 4.47 10.86 2.46
C LEU A 46 3.77 10.04 3.55
N VAL A 47 3.96 10.46 4.79
CA VAL A 47 3.20 10.03 5.97
C VAL A 47 2.74 11.27 6.75
N THR A 48 1.51 11.22 7.25
CA THR A 48 0.85 12.37 7.90
C THR A 48 0.72 12.22 9.42
N ASN A 49 0.99 11.02 9.93
CA ASN A 49 1.01 10.72 11.35
C ASN A 49 1.87 9.48 11.62
N PHE A 50 2.18 9.23 12.89
CA PHE A 50 3.03 8.11 13.28
C PHE A 50 2.38 6.72 13.06
N LEU A 51 1.05 6.62 13.09
CA LEU A 51 0.37 5.35 12.80
C LEU A 51 0.51 4.97 11.31
N GLU A 52 0.42 5.95 10.43
CA GLU A 52 0.68 5.78 8.99
C GLU A 52 2.14 5.37 8.75
N PHE A 53 3.10 6.04 9.41
CA PHE A 53 4.51 5.62 9.40
C PHE A 53 4.65 4.16 9.81
N ARG A 54 4.05 3.74 10.93
CA ARG A 54 4.12 2.35 11.40
C ARG A 54 3.50 1.35 10.42
N THR A 55 2.38 1.74 9.80
CA THR A 55 1.69 0.91 8.82
C THR A 55 2.57 0.66 7.61
N THR A 56 3.26 1.68 7.11
CA THR A 56 4.10 1.62 5.90
C THR A 56 5.49 1.06 6.16
N PHE A 57 6.17 1.55 7.19
CA PHE A 57 7.60 1.33 7.43
C PHE A 57 7.90 0.37 8.60
N GLY A 58 6.88 -0.04 9.34
CA GLY A 58 7.01 -0.91 10.52
C GLY A 58 7.26 -0.15 11.82
N GLY A 59 7.51 -0.90 12.89
CA GLY A 59 7.64 -0.38 14.24
C GLY A 59 8.98 0.28 14.57
N PHE A 60 9.26 0.36 15.86
CA PHE A 60 10.60 0.73 16.35
C PHE A 60 11.59 -0.39 16.01
N LEU A 61 12.83 -0.01 15.71
CA LEU A 61 13.90 -0.95 15.45
C LEU A 61 14.58 -1.33 16.79
N PRO A 62 14.91 -2.62 17.00
CA PRO A 62 15.75 -3.00 18.11
C PRO A 62 17.18 -2.45 17.91
N GLU A 63 17.93 -2.34 19.00
CA GLU A 63 19.38 -2.16 18.91
C GLU A 63 19.99 -3.35 18.14
N PRO A 64 20.86 -3.11 17.13
CA PRO A 64 21.49 -4.19 16.38
C PRO A 64 22.49 -4.97 17.24
N ASP A 65 23.04 -6.05 16.67
CA ASP A 65 24.11 -6.81 17.32
C ASP A 65 25.26 -5.89 17.77
N PRO A 66 25.88 -6.11 18.95
CA PRO A 66 26.95 -5.27 19.46
C PRO A 66 28.08 -5.00 18.46
N ALA A 67 28.45 -5.96 17.62
CA ALA A 67 29.50 -5.75 16.62
C ALA A 67 29.12 -4.68 15.58
N ILE A 68 27.86 -4.68 15.14
CA ILE A 68 27.32 -3.69 14.20
C ILE A 68 27.11 -2.36 14.91
N ARG A 69 26.54 -2.40 16.13
CA ARG A 69 26.33 -1.23 16.97
C ARG A 69 27.62 -0.47 17.21
N ASP A 70 28.67 -1.16 17.66
CA ASP A 70 29.93 -0.54 18.05
C ASP A 70 30.69 -0.02 16.82
N ALA A 71 30.63 -0.74 15.69
CA ALA A 71 31.20 -0.27 14.43
C ALA A 71 30.64 1.09 13.98
N TRP A 72 29.36 1.36 14.24
CA TRP A 72 28.72 2.65 13.94
C TRP A 72 28.80 3.66 15.09
N ALA A 73 28.56 3.26 16.35
CA ALA A 73 28.45 4.19 17.47
C ALA A 73 29.81 4.70 17.97
N GLU A 74 30.88 3.90 17.82
CA GLU A 74 32.20 4.27 18.31
C GLU A 74 33.02 5.06 17.28
N ASP A 75 32.61 5.06 16.00
CA ASP A 75 33.25 5.83 14.93
C ASP A 75 32.92 7.34 15.05
N PRO A 76 33.91 8.20 15.36
CA PRO A 76 33.70 9.64 15.46
C PRO A 76 33.49 10.32 14.11
N THR A 77 33.89 9.70 13.01
CA THR A 77 33.91 10.29 11.66
C THR A 77 32.75 9.83 10.79
N GLU A 78 32.44 8.53 10.80
CA GLU A 78 31.44 7.91 9.92
C GLU A 78 30.41 7.11 10.73
N GLY A 79 30.08 7.63 11.92
CA GLY A 79 29.24 6.92 12.90
C GLY A 79 27.76 7.30 12.92
N GLY A 80 27.02 6.57 13.76
CA GLY A 80 25.60 6.79 13.97
C GLY A 80 24.92 5.76 14.88
N ARG A 81 23.69 6.08 15.26
CA ARG A 81 22.69 5.18 15.86
C ARG A 81 21.43 5.15 14.99
N TRP A 82 21.57 4.71 13.75
CA TRP A 82 20.52 4.73 12.73
C TRP A 82 19.22 4.01 13.13
N TRP A 83 19.27 3.04 14.05
CA TRP A 83 18.09 2.33 14.55
C TRP A 83 17.15 3.21 15.39
N LEU A 84 17.61 4.40 15.80
CA LEU A 84 16.79 5.39 16.50
C LEU A 84 15.90 6.22 15.56
N PHE A 85 16.03 6.03 14.24
CA PHE A 85 15.25 6.78 13.24
C PHE A 85 13.73 6.75 13.50
N PRO A 86 13.07 5.60 13.78
CA PRO A 86 11.64 5.59 14.10
C PRO A 86 11.26 6.42 15.34
N LEU A 87 12.15 6.53 16.34
CA LEU A 87 11.93 7.37 17.52
C LEU A 87 12.04 8.86 17.18
N ALA A 88 12.96 9.23 16.28
CA ALA A 88 13.06 10.60 15.77
C ALA A 88 11.80 11.00 14.97
N VAL A 89 11.28 10.09 14.14
CA VAL A 89 10.01 10.29 13.41
C VAL A 89 8.83 10.45 14.38
N LYS A 90 8.78 9.65 15.45
CA LYS A 90 7.79 9.86 16.51
C LYS A 90 7.94 11.25 17.15
N GLY A 91 9.17 11.66 17.45
CA GLY A 91 9.50 12.98 17.99
C GLY A 91 9.01 14.14 17.11
N PHE A 92 9.10 14.00 15.79
CA PHE A 92 8.56 14.96 14.82
C PHE A 92 7.04 15.14 14.97
N PHE A 93 6.28 14.04 14.97
CA PHE A 93 4.83 14.08 15.10
C PHE A 93 4.38 14.55 16.49
N ASP A 94 5.04 14.08 17.56
CA ASP A 94 4.75 14.52 18.93
C ASP A 94 4.96 16.05 19.11
N ASN A 95 5.88 16.62 18.33
CA ASN A 95 6.17 18.05 18.36
C ASN A 95 5.32 18.89 17.41
N GLY A 96 4.34 18.31 16.72
CA GLY A 96 3.36 19.05 15.90
C GLY A 96 3.69 19.08 14.41
N GLY A 97 4.67 18.29 13.96
CA GLY A 97 4.84 18.01 12.54
C GLY A 97 3.63 17.28 11.95
N GLN A 98 3.28 17.59 10.69
CA GLN A 98 2.07 17.07 10.04
C GLN A 98 2.33 16.39 8.69
N ARG A 99 3.41 16.74 8.01
CA ARG A 99 3.74 16.24 6.67
C ARG A 99 5.20 15.83 6.65
N LEU A 100 5.45 14.52 6.54
CA LEU A 100 6.79 13.97 6.50
C LEU A 100 6.92 13.02 5.31
N TYR A 101 7.82 13.34 4.39
CA TYR A 101 8.31 12.40 3.40
C TYR A 101 9.44 11.57 4.00
N VAL A 102 9.32 10.25 3.90
CA VAL A 102 10.33 9.31 4.38
C VAL A 102 10.94 8.57 3.21
N LYS A 103 12.27 8.57 3.12
CA LYS A 103 13.01 7.63 2.28
C LYS A 103 13.68 6.59 3.18
N ARG A 104 13.30 5.32 2.98
CA ARG A 104 13.93 4.19 3.67
C ARG A 104 15.34 3.97 3.13
N VAL A 105 16.29 3.82 4.04
CA VAL A 105 17.63 3.29 3.79
C VAL A 105 17.64 1.81 4.14
N ALA A 106 18.22 0.99 3.26
CA ALA A 106 18.48 -0.42 3.46
C ALA A 106 19.82 -0.76 2.81
N SER A 107 20.54 -1.75 3.35
CA SER A 107 21.80 -2.19 2.73
C SER A 107 21.56 -2.66 1.29
N ALA A 108 22.49 -2.36 0.39
CA ALA A 108 22.48 -2.88 -0.98
C ALA A 108 22.43 -4.41 -1.07
N THR A 109 22.85 -5.11 0.00
CA THR A 109 22.84 -6.58 0.10
C THR A 109 21.63 -7.15 0.85
N ALA A 110 20.68 -6.30 1.27
CA ALA A 110 19.46 -6.74 1.93
C ALA A 110 18.60 -7.62 1.00
N GLN A 111 18.01 -8.67 1.56
CA GLN A 111 17.21 -9.66 0.83
C GLN A 111 15.78 -9.73 1.36
N ALA A 112 14.81 -9.82 0.44
CA ALA A 112 13.43 -10.09 0.80
C ALA A 112 13.25 -11.59 1.08
N ALA A 113 12.57 -11.93 2.18
CA ALA A 113 12.20 -13.31 2.47
C ALA A 113 11.36 -13.86 1.31
N SER A 114 11.60 -15.10 0.92
CA SER A 114 10.90 -15.71 -0.20
C SER A 114 10.51 -17.16 0.05
N GLY A 115 9.45 -17.62 -0.60
CA GLY A 115 8.98 -18.98 -0.48
C GLY A 115 8.36 -19.44 -1.79
N THR A 116 8.55 -20.70 -2.12
CA THR A 116 8.08 -21.27 -3.39
C THR A 116 7.03 -22.34 -3.13
N PHE A 117 5.90 -22.24 -3.81
CA PHE A 117 4.87 -23.26 -3.86
C PHE A 117 5.30 -24.35 -4.84
N GLY A 118 5.02 -25.60 -4.46
CA GLY A 118 5.06 -26.74 -5.35
C GLY A 118 3.77 -26.87 -6.16
N THR A 119 3.46 -28.07 -6.64
CA THR A 119 2.20 -28.39 -7.31
C THR A 119 1.44 -29.47 -6.56
N GLY A 120 0.11 -29.48 -6.64
CA GLY A 120 -0.75 -30.49 -6.05
C GLY A 120 -2.11 -29.94 -5.62
N LEU A 121 -3.05 -30.84 -5.32
CA LEU A 121 -4.43 -30.47 -5.04
C LEU A 121 -4.86 -30.97 -3.67
N VAL A 122 -5.12 -30.01 -2.77
CA VAL A 122 -5.66 -30.27 -1.43
C VAL A 122 -6.89 -29.41 -1.19
N SER A 123 -7.85 -29.94 -0.42
CA SER A 123 -9.02 -29.21 0.03
C SER A 123 -9.15 -29.32 1.54
N ALA A 124 -9.17 -28.18 2.23
CA ALA A 124 -9.24 -28.15 3.69
C ALA A 124 -10.60 -28.65 4.18
N ILE A 125 -10.61 -29.36 5.32
CA ILE A 125 -11.84 -29.78 5.98
C ILE A 125 -12.40 -28.58 6.75
N THR A 126 -13.64 -28.21 6.46
CA THR A 126 -14.28 -27.01 7.01
C THR A 126 -15.11 -27.32 8.25
N ARG A 127 -15.39 -28.59 8.51
CA ARG A 127 -16.17 -29.04 9.66
C ARG A 127 -15.63 -30.34 10.26
N ASP A 128 -15.59 -30.39 11.59
CA ASP A 128 -15.17 -31.57 12.34
C ASP A 128 -16.04 -32.79 12.01
N ALA A 129 -15.41 -33.96 11.92
CA ALA A 129 -16.10 -35.23 11.76
C ALA A 129 -15.42 -36.33 12.60
N ALA A 130 -16.25 -37.14 13.26
CA ALA A 130 -15.77 -38.22 14.12
C ALA A 130 -15.25 -39.42 13.32
N ALA A 131 -14.48 -40.30 13.97
CA ALA A 131 -14.12 -41.59 13.42
C ALA A 131 -15.39 -42.37 13.01
N GLY A 132 -15.34 -43.07 11.88
CA GLY A 132 -16.47 -43.77 11.28
C GLY A 132 -17.46 -42.89 10.51
N ALA A 133 -17.34 -41.55 10.56
CA ALA A 133 -18.19 -40.68 9.75
C ALA A 133 -17.98 -40.94 8.26
N LYS A 134 -19.07 -40.91 7.48
CA LYS A 134 -19.07 -41.12 6.03
C LYS A 134 -19.25 -39.84 5.23
N VAL A 135 -19.24 -38.68 5.88
CA VAL A 135 -19.50 -37.39 5.25
C VAL A 135 -18.43 -36.42 5.68
N LEU A 136 -17.84 -35.72 4.71
CA LEU A 136 -16.91 -34.61 4.93
C LEU A 136 -17.43 -33.34 4.26
N GLU A 137 -17.19 -32.20 4.90
CA GLU A 137 -17.37 -30.87 4.32
C GLU A 137 -15.99 -30.28 4.02
N LEU A 138 -15.78 -29.90 2.76
CA LEU A 138 -14.52 -29.47 2.20
C LEU A 138 -14.62 -28.00 1.74
N ALA A 139 -13.48 -27.31 1.72
CA ALA A 139 -13.40 -25.91 1.32
C ALA A 139 -13.76 -25.68 -0.16
N HIS A 140 -13.41 -26.65 -1.02
CA HIS A 140 -13.81 -26.68 -2.43
C HIS A 140 -13.86 -28.13 -2.94
N LEU A 141 -14.57 -28.34 -4.05
CA LEU A 141 -14.54 -29.57 -4.84
C LEU A 141 -13.92 -29.37 -6.23
N VAL A 142 -13.17 -28.29 -6.43
CA VAL A 142 -12.41 -28.04 -7.66
C VAL A 142 -11.41 -29.18 -7.90
N GLY A 143 -11.41 -29.77 -9.10
CA GLY A 143 -10.54 -30.87 -9.55
C GLY A 143 -10.98 -32.26 -9.08
N PHE A 144 -12.10 -32.37 -8.37
CA PHE A 144 -12.72 -33.65 -8.02
C PHE A 144 -13.62 -34.10 -9.17
N THR A 145 -13.87 -35.40 -9.28
CA THR A 145 -14.79 -36.02 -10.24
C THR A 145 -16.08 -36.51 -9.60
N GLY A 146 -16.08 -36.71 -8.27
CA GLY A 146 -17.20 -37.26 -7.51
C GLY A 146 -17.12 -38.77 -7.26
N ALA A 147 -16.12 -39.44 -7.83
CA ALA A 147 -15.85 -40.87 -7.64
C ALA A 147 -14.37 -41.13 -7.26
N ASP A 148 -13.70 -40.12 -6.73
CA ASP A 148 -12.25 -40.12 -6.55
C ASP A 148 -11.79 -40.95 -5.35
N GLU A 149 -10.64 -41.60 -5.48
CA GLU A 149 -9.86 -42.04 -4.33
C GLU A 149 -9.02 -40.86 -3.80
N VAL A 150 -9.16 -40.55 -2.52
CA VAL A 150 -8.51 -39.41 -1.87
C VAL A 150 -7.87 -39.81 -0.54
N LYS A 151 -6.80 -39.11 -0.19
CA LYS A 151 -6.10 -39.31 1.08
C LYS A 151 -6.46 -38.22 2.08
N VAL A 152 -6.74 -38.62 3.31
CA VAL A 152 -7.08 -37.68 4.40
C VAL A 152 -5.85 -37.51 5.29
N PHE A 153 -5.48 -36.28 5.59
CA PHE A 153 -4.31 -35.95 6.39
C PHE A 153 -4.67 -35.12 7.61
N ARG A 154 -3.95 -35.36 8.69
CA ARG A 154 -3.98 -34.51 9.88
C ARG A 154 -3.14 -33.26 9.64
N GLY A 155 -3.72 -32.08 9.85
CA GLY A 155 -3.09 -30.81 9.50
C GLY A 155 -1.90 -30.42 10.37
N SER A 156 -1.86 -30.88 11.63
CA SER A 156 -0.83 -30.49 12.60
C SER A 156 0.53 -31.13 12.36
N ASP A 157 0.56 -32.37 11.85
CA ASP A 157 1.77 -33.18 11.69
C ASP A 157 1.88 -33.83 10.30
N ASN A 158 0.92 -33.55 9.41
CA ASN A 158 0.89 -34.04 8.03
C ASN A 158 0.87 -35.58 7.92
N VAL A 159 0.37 -36.27 8.95
CA VAL A 159 0.23 -37.73 8.98
C VAL A 159 -1.03 -38.16 8.25
N GLU A 160 -0.90 -39.18 7.38
CA GLU A 160 -2.04 -39.78 6.69
C GLU A 160 -2.96 -40.48 7.71
N ILE A 161 -4.22 -40.06 7.75
CA ILE A 161 -5.28 -40.68 8.54
C ILE A 161 -5.81 -41.92 7.82
N GLY A 162 -5.94 -41.85 6.50
CA GLY A 162 -6.30 -42.98 5.65
C GLY A 162 -6.66 -42.57 4.23
N THR A 163 -6.85 -43.58 3.38
CA THR A 163 -7.32 -43.44 2.01
C THR A 163 -8.80 -43.83 1.93
N VAL A 164 -9.63 -43.01 1.27
CA VAL A 164 -11.09 -43.20 1.15
C VAL A 164 -11.55 -42.92 -0.27
N THR A 165 -12.58 -43.62 -0.73
CA THR A 165 -13.21 -43.37 -2.03
C THR A 165 -14.47 -42.54 -1.85
N ILE A 166 -14.63 -41.49 -2.64
CA ILE A 166 -15.85 -40.68 -2.71
C ILE A 166 -16.88 -41.42 -3.56
N THR A 167 -18.12 -41.48 -3.10
CA THR A 167 -19.23 -42.16 -3.79
C THR A 167 -20.35 -41.21 -4.21
N ALA A 168 -20.41 -40.02 -3.62
CA ALA A 168 -21.34 -38.96 -4.00
C ALA A 168 -20.81 -37.60 -3.52
N TYR A 169 -21.29 -36.52 -4.13
CA TYR A 169 -20.95 -35.15 -3.74
C TYR A 169 -22.18 -34.23 -3.78
N ASP A 170 -22.10 -33.12 -3.05
CA ASP A 170 -23.00 -31.97 -3.14
C ASP A 170 -22.11 -30.73 -3.29
N ALA A 171 -21.94 -30.28 -4.54
CA ALA A 171 -21.05 -29.17 -4.88
C ALA A 171 -21.53 -27.85 -4.28
N GLY A 172 -22.85 -27.66 -4.11
CA GLY A 172 -23.43 -26.47 -3.50
C GLY A 172 -23.09 -26.33 -2.02
N LYS A 173 -22.85 -27.45 -1.32
CA LYS A 173 -22.45 -27.46 0.09
C LYS A 173 -20.97 -27.84 0.32
N GLY A 174 -20.19 -28.06 -0.74
CA GLY A 174 -18.82 -28.56 -0.64
C GLY A 174 -18.73 -29.91 0.09
N ARG A 175 -19.75 -30.75 0.00
CA ARG A 175 -19.87 -31.98 0.80
C ARG A 175 -19.56 -33.21 -0.05
N VAL A 176 -18.85 -34.17 0.52
CA VAL A 176 -18.58 -35.47 -0.11
C VAL A 176 -19.05 -36.61 0.79
N THR A 177 -19.54 -37.68 0.17
CA THR A 177 -19.91 -38.94 0.83
C THR A 177 -18.84 -39.97 0.53
N LEU A 178 -18.40 -40.67 1.57
CA LEU A 178 -17.34 -41.66 1.53
C LEU A 178 -17.93 -43.07 1.46
N GLY A 179 -17.30 -43.95 0.69
CA GLY A 179 -17.67 -45.38 0.64
C GLY A 179 -17.46 -46.08 1.98
N THR A 180 -16.34 -45.78 2.63
CA THR A 180 -15.95 -46.27 3.96
C THR A 180 -15.94 -45.14 4.99
N GLY A 181 -16.16 -45.47 6.26
CA GLY A 181 -16.09 -44.48 7.34
C GLY A 181 -14.64 -44.05 7.61
N LEU A 182 -14.45 -42.82 8.10
CA LEU A 182 -13.12 -42.30 8.45
C LEU A 182 -12.40 -43.20 9.46
N ALA A 183 -11.11 -43.42 9.26
CA ALA A 183 -10.27 -44.20 10.17
C ALA A 183 -10.05 -43.51 11.54
N ALA A 184 -10.07 -42.18 11.57
CA ALA A 184 -9.95 -41.38 12.79
C ALA A 184 -10.76 -40.08 12.68
N GLU A 185 -10.88 -39.34 13.80
CA GLU A 185 -11.49 -38.01 13.78
C GLU A 185 -10.67 -36.99 12.96
N VAL A 186 -11.38 -36.10 12.28
CA VAL A 186 -10.84 -34.93 11.60
C VAL A 186 -11.35 -33.65 12.23
N LYS A 187 -10.50 -32.62 12.29
CA LYS A 187 -10.77 -31.33 12.93
C LYS A 187 -10.43 -30.17 12.01
N ALA A 188 -11.40 -29.30 11.76
CA ALA A 188 -11.23 -28.11 10.94
C ALA A 188 -10.23 -27.13 11.58
N ALA A 189 -10.32 -26.91 12.90
CA ALA A 189 -9.42 -26.02 13.63
C ALA A 189 -7.96 -26.52 13.66
N ARG A 190 -7.72 -27.82 13.46
CA ARG A 190 -6.38 -28.41 13.34
C ARG A 190 -5.78 -28.25 11.94
N GLY A 191 -6.59 -27.81 10.97
CA GLY A 191 -6.18 -27.65 9.57
C GLY A 191 -6.13 -28.97 8.81
N ASP A 192 -6.89 -29.98 9.23
CA ASP A 192 -6.97 -31.26 8.51
C ASP A 192 -7.49 -31.06 7.09
N TYR A 193 -7.04 -31.89 6.16
CA TYR A 193 -7.33 -31.70 4.74
C TYR A 193 -7.44 -33.03 3.98
N VAL A 194 -8.10 -32.96 2.83
CA VAL A 194 -8.17 -34.04 1.84
C VAL A 194 -7.20 -33.72 0.71
N GLN A 195 -6.41 -34.70 0.28
CA GLN A 195 -5.48 -34.61 -0.83
C GLN A 195 -5.99 -35.45 -2.00
N LYS A 196 -6.23 -34.77 -3.13
CA LYS A 196 -6.68 -35.38 -4.39
C LYS A 196 -5.54 -35.63 -5.37
N ALA A 197 -4.55 -34.74 -5.40
CA ALA A 197 -3.31 -34.92 -6.17
C ALA A 197 -2.11 -34.78 -5.22
N PRO A 198 -1.06 -35.62 -5.38
CA PRO A 198 0.10 -35.58 -4.51
C PRO A 198 0.80 -34.22 -4.58
N ARG A 199 1.35 -33.77 -3.46
CA ARG A 199 2.20 -32.58 -3.42
C ARG A 199 3.55 -32.91 -4.04
N ALA A 200 3.88 -32.27 -5.16
CA ALA A 200 5.18 -32.36 -5.82
C ALA A 200 5.99 -31.09 -5.58
N ALA A 201 7.31 -31.23 -5.54
CA ALA A 201 8.24 -30.12 -5.31
C ALA A 201 8.49 -29.26 -6.56
N THR A 202 7.80 -29.54 -7.67
CA THR A 202 7.89 -28.77 -8.92
C THR A 202 7.49 -27.31 -8.67
N PRO A 203 8.39 -26.34 -8.83
CA PRO A 203 8.11 -24.93 -8.55
C PRO A 203 7.02 -24.33 -9.44
N SER A 204 5.92 -23.85 -8.85
CA SER A 204 4.81 -23.25 -9.62
C SER A 204 4.71 -21.75 -9.44
N LEU A 205 4.83 -21.28 -8.19
CA LEU A 205 4.61 -19.89 -7.82
C LEU A 205 5.55 -19.50 -6.69
N ARG A 206 6.35 -18.45 -6.89
CA ARG A 206 7.21 -17.89 -5.85
C ARG A 206 6.57 -16.65 -5.26
N PHE A 207 6.52 -16.57 -3.94
CA PHE A 207 6.21 -15.34 -3.21
C PHE A 207 7.47 -14.76 -2.60
N SER A 208 7.57 -13.44 -2.58
CA SER A 208 8.57 -12.72 -1.79
C SER A 208 7.88 -11.68 -0.92
N ALA A 209 8.50 -11.30 0.19
CA ALA A 209 8.07 -10.13 0.94
C ALA A 209 8.11 -8.88 0.03
N SER A 210 7.25 -7.90 0.30
CA SER A 210 7.11 -6.69 -0.53
C SER A 210 8.35 -5.79 -0.52
N SER A 211 9.25 -5.98 0.44
CA SER A 211 10.48 -5.22 0.59
C SER A 211 11.53 -6.06 1.32
N PRO A 212 12.84 -5.82 1.10
CA PRO A 212 13.90 -6.48 1.83
C PRO A 212 13.79 -6.36 3.35
N GLY A 213 14.32 -7.36 4.05
CA GLY A 213 14.45 -7.37 5.50
C GLY A 213 13.92 -8.64 6.17
N SER A 214 14.38 -8.86 7.41
CA SER A 214 14.01 -10.01 8.23
C SER A 214 12.53 -10.09 8.60
N TRP A 215 11.81 -8.96 8.53
CA TRP A 215 10.36 -8.89 8.76
C TRP A 215 9.57 -9.87 7.87
N GLY A 216 10.07 -10.15 6.67
CA GLY A 216 9.44 -11.05 5.71
C GLY A 216 9.29 -12.49 6.22
N LYS A 217 10.13 -12.93 7.16
CA LYS A 217 10.06 -14.29 7.76
C LYS A 217 8.78 -14.51 8.55
N ALA A 218 8.17 -13.43 9.04
CA ALA A 218 6.90 -13.46 9.75
C ALA A 218 5.68 -13.36 8.82
N VAL A 219 5.91 -13.35 7.50
CA VAL A 219 4.84 -13.35 6.49
C VAL A 219 4.49 -14.78 6.10
N GLN A 220 3.19 -15.03 6.03
CA GLN A 220 2.62 -16.29 5.60
C GLN A 220 1.64 -16.05 4.48
N VAL A 221 1.63 -16.97 3.51
CA VAL A 221 0.80 -16.89 2.32
C VAL A 221 0.04 -18.20 2.16
N ARG A 222 -1.22 -18.09 1.75
CA ARG A 222 -2.06 -19.21 1.36
C ARG A 222 -2.73 -18.87 0.05
N ILE A 223 -2.70 -19.80 -0.89
CA ILE A 223 -3.49 -19.74 -2.12
C ILE A 223 -4.44 -20.93 -2.13
N THR A 224 -5.69 -20.69 -2.49
CA THR A 224 -6.74 -21.72 -2.53
C THR A 224 -7.51 -21.62 -3.84
N PRO A 225 -7.92 -22.74 -4.46
CA PRO A 225 -8.86 -22.72 -5.56
C PRO A 225 -10.21 -22.18 -5.09
N SER A 226 -10.85 -21.37 -5.91
CA SER A 226 -12.16 -20.81 -5.61
C SER A 226 -13.04 -20.75 -6.87
N VAL A 227 -14.33 -21.04 -6.70
CA VAL A 227 -15.31 -20.85 -7.76
C VAL A 227 -15.80 -19.41 -7.72
N SER A 228 -15.46 -18.61 -8.74
CA SER A 228 -15.84 -17.19 -8.79
C SER A 228 -17.19 -16.94 -9.47
N ALA A 229 -17.59 -17.84 -10.37
CA ALA A 229 -18.90 -17.83 -10.99
C ALA A 229 -19.42 -19.25 -11.24
N SER A 230 -20.74 -19.43 -11.14
CA SER A 230 -21.43 -20.66 -11.53
C SER A 230 -22.44 -20.31 -12.63
N LEU A 231 -22.12 -20.68 -13.85
CA LEU A 231 -22.83 -20.30 -15.07
C LEU A 231 -23.81 -21.40 -15.50
N PRO A 232 -25.07 -21.06 -15.84
CA PRO A 232 -26.01 -22.02 -16.40
C PRO A 232 -25.56 -22.55 -17.76
N VAL A 233 -25.63 -23.87 -17.96
CA VAL A 233 -25.54 -24.46 -19.29
C VAL A 233 -26.89 -24.27 -20.01
N LEU A 234 -26.85 -23.81 -21.25
CA LEU A 234 -28.01 -23.61 -22.10
C LEU A 234 -28.34 -24.87 -22.89
N PRO A 235 -29.62 -25.14 -23.17
CA PRO A 235 -30.04 -26.26 -23.99
C PRO A 235 -29.62 -26.09 -25.46
N ASP A 236 -29.55 -27.20 -26.18
CA ASP A 236 -29.43 -27.22 -27.63
C ASP A 236 -30.67 -26.52 -28.25
N PRO A 237 -30.51 -25.60 -29.21
CA PRO A 237 -31.63 -24.94 -29.88
C PRO A 237 -32.68 -25.91 -30.47
N ASN A 238 -32.27 -27.12 -30.85
CA ASN A 238 -33.10 -28.11 -31.52
C ASN A 238 -33.92 -28.99 -30.56
N GLU A 239 -33.76 -28.83 -29.25
CA GLU A 239 -34.52 -29.62 -28.26
C GLU A 239 -36.00 -29.22 -28.20
N GLY A 240 -36.41 -28.04 -28.68
CA GLY A 240 -37.81 -27.61 -28.61
C GLY A 240 -38.25 -27.12 -27.21
N PRO A 241 -39.58 -27.06 -26.93
CA PRO A 241 -40.13 -26.34 -25.80
C PRO A 241 -39.99 -27.06 -24.44
N LEU A 242 -39.84 -26.28 -23.37
CA LEU A 242 -39.89 -26.80 -21.99
C LEU A 242 -41.35 -26.99 -21.56
N PHE A 243 -41.63 -28.06 -20.82
CA PHE A 243 -42.92 -28.25 -20.14
C PHE A 243 -42.75 -28.68 -18.68
N VAL A 244 -43.75 -28.35 -17.86
CA VAL A 244 -43.92 -28.85 -16.50
C VAL A 244 -45.35 -29.33 -16.37
N THR A 245 -45.53 -30.59 -15.99
CA THR A 245 -46.84 -31.21 -15.78
C THR A 245 -46.84 -32.00 -14.46
N ALA A 246 -47.94 -32.66 -14.16
CA ALA A 246 -48.07 -33.54 -13.01
C ALA A 246 -48.71 -34.87 -13.42
N LEU A 247 -48.39 -35.94 -12.68
CA LEU A 247 -49.03 -37.24 -12.84
C LEU A 247 -50.55 -37.09 -12.68
N ALA A 248 -51.30 -37.53 -13.69
CA ALA A 248 -52.76 -37.50 -13.73
C ALA A 248 -53.38 -38.76 -13.09
N ALA A 249 -52.60 -39.83 -12.95
CA ALA A 249 -52.99 -41.10 -12.34
C ALA A 249 -51.84 -41.67 -11.52
N GLU A 250 -52.15 -42.63 -10.64
CA GLU A 250 -51.14 -43.37 -9.89
C GLU A 250 -50.32 -44.24 -10.85
N ALA A 251 -48.99 -44.20 -10.70
CA ALA A 251 -48.08 -45.10 -11.39
C ALA A 251 -47.59 -46.15 -10.40
N ALA A 252 -47.87 -47.43 -10.71
CA ALA A 252 -47.35 -48.55 -9.94
C ALA A 252 -45.80 -48.53 -9.92
N ALA A 253 -45.20 -49.24 -8.96
CA ALA A 253 -43.75 -49.38 -8.96
C ALA A 253 -43.27 -50.03 -10.27
N ASP A 254 -42.19 -49.49 -10.83
CA ASP A 254 -41.55 -49.95 -12.07
C ASP A 254 -42.50 -49.98 -13.29
N ALA A 255 -43.50 -49.10 -13.32
CA ALA A 255 -44.43 -48.99 -14.43
C ALA A 255 -43.71 -48.52 -15.71
N THR A 256 -43.95 -49.19 -16.84
CA THR A 256 -43.34 -48.87 -18.14
C THR A 256 -43.99 -47.68 -18.86
N SER A 257 -45.11 -47.17 -18.35
CA SER A 257 -45.72 -45.93 -18.82
C SER A 257 -46.41 -45.20 -17.68
N ILE A 258 -46.48 -43.87 -17.79
CA ILE A 258 -47.18 -42.99 -16.85
C ILE A 258 -48.12 -42.05 -17.61
N VAL A 259 -49.21 -41.65 -16.95
CA VAL A 259 -50.18 -40.71 -17.53
C VAL A 259 -50.05 -39.37 -16.81
N VAL A 260 -49.80 -38.31 -17.58
CA VAL A 260 -49.65 -36.93 -17.10
C VAL A 260 -50.73 -36.02 -17.69
N ASN A 261 -50.94 -34.85 -17.09
CA ASN A 261 -51.86 -33.86 -17.64
C ASN A 261 -51.27 -33.24 -18.92
N ALA A 262 -52.11 -33.03 -19.95
CA ALA A 262 -51.69 -32.29 -21.13
C ALA A 262 -51.41 -30.82 -20.77
N VAL A 263 -50.30 -30.28 -21.28
CA VAL A 263 -49.87 -28.90 -21.06
C VAL A 263 -49.27 -28.34 -22.36
N PRO A 264 -49.25 -27.01 -22.57
CA PRO A 264 -48.56 -26.42 -23.72
C PRO A 264 -47.09 -26.84 -23.78
N GLY A 265 -46.62 -27.22 -24.98
CA GLY A 265 -45.26 -27.73 -25.22
C GLY A 265 -45.07 -29.22 -24.92
N LEU A 266 -46.11 -29.94 -24.51
CA LEU A 266 -46.13 -31.40 -24.39
C LEU A 266 -46.96 -32.01 -25.54
N ASP A 267 -46.41 -31.93 -26.75
CA ASP A 267 -46.97 -32.48 -27.98
C ASP A 267 -45.83 -33.16 -28.77
N PRO A 268 -45.95 -34.44 -29.16
CA PRO A 268 -44.89 -35.12 -29.91
C PRO A 268 -44.53 -34.45 -31.25
N ASP A 269 -45.42 -33.65 -31.86
CA ASP A 269 -45.11 -32.97 -33.12
C ASP A 269 -44.10 -31.81 -32.94
N ASP A 270 -43.97 -31.28 -31.73
CA ASP A 270 -43.06 -30.18 -31.36
C ASP A 270 -41.80 -30.67 -30.62
N LEU A 271 -41.64 -31.99 -30.43
CA LEU A 271 -40.64 -32.61 -29.58
C LEU A 271 -39.78 -33.63 -30.36
N PRO A 272 -38.53 -33.88 -29.93
CA PRO A 272 -37.76 -35.02 -30.41
C PRO A 272 -38.45 -36.36 -30.08
N ASP A 273 -38.13 -37.42 -30.83
CA ASP A 273 -38.69 -38.77 -30.65
C ASP A 273 -38.54 -39.28 -29.22
N ASP A 274 -37.40 -39.01 -28.60
CA ASP A 274 -37.12 -39.29 -27.19
C ASP A 274 -36.87 -38.00 -26.42
N VAL A 275 -37.54 -37.83 -25.28
CA VAL A 275 -37.35 -36.67 -24.40
C VAL A 275 -36.96 -37.10 -22.99
N TRP A 276 -36.23 -36.23 -22.30
CA TRP A 276 -35.84 -36.45 -20.91
C TRP A 276 -36.77 -35.70 -19.96
N VAL A 277 -37.23 -36.41 -18.93
CA VAL A 277 -38.05 -35.84 -17.85
C VAL A 277 -37.41 -36.09 -16.49
N LEU A 278 -37.55 -35.13 -15.59
CA LEU A 278 -37.14 -35.22 -14.19
C LEU A 278 -38.36 -35.51 -13.33
N ILE A 279 -38.29 -36.61 -12.59
CA ILE A 279 -39.33 -37.06 -11.65
C ILE A 279 -38.63 -37.47 -10.36
N ASN A 280 -39.01 -36.89 -9.21
CA ASN A 280 -38.36 -37.14 -7.92
C ASN A 280 -36.82 -37.07 -8.00
N GLU A 281 -36.30 -36.00 -8.62
CA GLU A 281 -34.86 -35.73 -8.78
C GLU A 281 -34.08 -36.76 -9.61
N ARG A 282 -34.75 -37.74 -10.24
CA ARG A 282 -34.15 -38.70 -11.17
C ARG A 282 -34.60 -38.39 -12.59
N ARG A 283 -33.64 -38.49 -13.53
CA ARG A 283 -33.87 -38.30 -14.97
C ARG A 283 -34.33 -39.62 -15.57
N PHE A 284 -35.35 -39.55 -16.43
CA PHE A 284 -35.87 -40.69 -17.19
C PHE A 284 -36.04 -40.28 -18.65
N GLN A 285 -35.67 -41.16 -19.57
CA GLN A 285 -35.99 -41.01 -20.99
C GLN A 285 -37.40 -41.52 -21.22
N VAL A 286 -38.20 -40.80 -22.01
CA VAL A 286 -39.57 -41.17 -22.34
C VAL A 286 -39.89 -40.81 -23.79
N THR A 287 -40.78 -41.59 -24.40
CA THR A 287 -41.48 -41.22 -25.63
C THR A 287 -42.83 -40.61 -25.27
N VAL A 288 -43.29 -39.63 -26.06
CA VAL A 288 -44.52 -38.87 -25.81
C VAL A 288 -45.62 -39.33 -26.76
N ALA A 289 -46.75 -39.78 -26.23
CA ALA A 289 -47.92 -40.10 -27.05
C ALA A 289 -48.73 -38.86 -27.42
N GLN A 290 -49.56 -38.96 -28.46
CA GLN A 290 -50.51 -37.91 -28.83
C GLN A 290 -51.50 -37.62 -27.68
N PRO A 291 -51.84 -36.35 -27.40
CA PRO A 291 -52.75 -35.99 -26.32
C PRO A 291 -54.17 -36.55 -26.54
N GLU A 292 -54.72 -37.23 -25.54
CA GLU A 292 -56.09 -37.78 -25.57
C GLU A 292 -56.86 -37.37 -24.31
N ALA A 293 -58.04 -36.74 -24.49
CA ALA A 293 -58.92 -36.32 -23.39
C ALA A 293 -58.23 -35.49 -22.29
N GLY A 294 -57.28 -34.62 -22.66
CA GLY A 294 -56.55 -33.74 -21.73
C GLY A 294 -55.43 -34.45 -20.95
N LYS A 295 -55.05 -35.66 -21.35
CA LYS A 295 -53.96 -36.45 -20.77
C LYS A 295 -52.96 -36.86 -21.85
N VAL A 296 -51.72 -37.09 -21.43
CA VAL A 296 -50.63 -37.57 -22.29
C VAL A 296 -50.00 -38.79 -21.62
N THR A 297 -49.76 -39.83 -22.39
CA THR A 297 -49.04 -41.03 -21.93
C THR A 297 -47.56 -40.87 -22.27
N LEU A 298 -46.71 -41.01 -21.25
CA LEU A 298 -45.25 -41.06 -21.40
C LEU A 298 -44.82 -42.52 -21.24
N THR A 299 -44.07 -43.06 -22.20
CA THR A 299 -43.61 -44.46 -22.17
C THR A 299 -42.11 -44.51 -21.98
N PHE A 300 -41.63 -45.30 -21.03
CA PHE A 300 -40.21 -45.51 -20.81
C PHE A 300 -39.69 -46.56 -21.81
N PRO A 301 -38.68 -46.26 -22.63
CA PRO A 301 -38.11 -47.22 -23.56
C PRO A 301 -37.35 -48.35 -22.86
N ASP A 302 -36.78 -48.08 -21.69
CA ASP A 302 -36.14 -49.05 -20.81
C ASP A 302 -37.04 -49.41 -19.62
N SER A 303 -36.85 -50.59 -19.02
CA SER A 303 -37.53 -51.00 -17.78
C SER A 303 -37.09 -50.09 -16.61
N PRO A 304 -37.89 -49.09 -16.19
CA PRO A 304 -37.44 -48.11 -15.23
C PRO A 304 -37.51 -48.69 -13.81
N THR A 305 -36.56 -48.33 -12.94
CA THR A 305 -36.66 -48.68 -11.50
C THR A 305 -37.15 -47.48 -10.70
N HIS A 306 -38.39 -47.52 -10.23
CA HIS A 306 -38.98 -46.47 -9.40
C HIS A 306 -40.05 -46.98 -8.42
N ALA A 307 -40.15 -46.32 -7.27
CA ALA A 307 -41.24 -46.57 -6.32
C ALA A 307 -42.61 -46.14 -6.89
N LEU A 308 -43.69 -46.58 -6.25
CA LEU A 308 -45.04 -46.12 -6.56
C LEU A 308 -45.13 -44.58 -6.50
N TRP A 309 -45.67 -43.97 -7.55
CA TRP A 309 -45.86 -42.52 -7.63
C TRP A 309 -47.34 -42.15 -7.62
N LYS A 310 -47.69 -41.20 -6.75
CA LYS A 310 -49.07 -40.74 -6.58
C LYS A 310 -49.42 -39.63 -7.59
N PRO A 311 -50.72 -39.47 -7.92
CA PRO A 311 -51.19 -38.32 -8.70
C PRO A 311 -50.74 -36.99 -8.07
N GLY A 312 -50.48 -36.00 -8.92
CA GLY A 312 -49.99 -34.68 -8.51
C GLY A 312 -48.46 -34.56 -8.41
N LEU A 313 -47.71 -35.66 -8.54
CA LEU A 313 -46.25 -35.61 -8.59
C LEU A 313 -45.77 -34.87 -9.84
N THR A 314 -44.86 -33.92 -9.67
CA THR A 314 -44.34 -33.09 -10.77
C THR A 314 -43.46 -33.89 -11.73
N VAL A 315 -43.72 -33.72 -13.02
CA VAL A 315 -42.90 -34.21 -14.13
C VAL A 315 -42.45 -32.99 -14.93
N ARG A 316 -41.15 -32.75 -14.97
CA ARG A 316 -40.58 -31.59 -15.68
C ARG A 316 -39.67 -32.07 -16.80
N ARG A 317 -39.82 -31.50 -17.99
CA ARG A 317 -38.85 -31.72 -19.08
C ARG A 317 -37.47 -31.18 -18.71
N VAL A 318 -36.43 -31.92 -19.03
CA VAL A 318 -35.04 -31.44 -19.00
C VAL A 318 -34.44 -31.63 -20.37
N ARG A 319 -33.89 -30.56 -20.94
CA ARG A 319 -33.33 -30.58 -22.30
C ARG A 319 -31.84 -30.89 -22.28
N LEU A 320 -31.38 -31.57 -23.32
CA LEU A 320 -29.96 -31.74 -23.56
C LEU A 320 -29.33 -30.42 -23.99
N ALA A 321 -28.08 -30.22 -23.57
CA ALA A 321 -27.24 -29.11 -23.97
C ALA A 321 -26.35 -29.48 -25.19
N ASN A 322 -26.19 -30.77 -25.45
CA ASN A 322 -25.41 -31.30 -26.57
C ASN A 322 -26.07 -32.58 -27.13
N ALA A 323 -25.94 -32.78 -28.43
CA ALA A 323 -26.43 -33.97 -29.13
C ALA A 323 -25.50 -35.21 -28.98
N GLY A 324 -24.32 -35.02 -28.41
CA GLY A 324 -23.29 -36.05 -28.24
C GLY A 324 -22.02 -35.49 -27.60
N ALA A 325 -21.02 -36.34 -27.39
CA ALA A 325 -19.74 -35.91 -26.84
C ALA A 325 -19.05 -34.95 -27.82
N GLY A 326 -18.54 -33.84 -27.30
CA GLY A 326 -17.88 -32.82 -28.11
C GLY A 326 -17.42 -31.62 -27.29
N PRO A 327 -16.58 -30.75 -27.86
CA PRO A 327 -15.88 -29.72 -27.10
C PRO A 327 -16.71 -28.43 -26.92
N LYS A 328 -17.95 -28.37 -27.42
CA LYS A 328 -18.75 -27.14 -27.44
C LYS A 328 -19.97 -27.24 -26.54
N LEU A 329 -20.21 -26.22 -25.73
CA LEU A 329 -21.48 -26.02 -25.01
C LEU A 329 -21.92 -24.57 -25.09
N ARG A 330 -23.22 -24.33 -25.03
CA ARG A 330 -23.78 -22.99 -24.88
C ARG A 330 -23.86 -22.63 -23.40
N ILE A 331 -23.29 -21.51 -22.99
CA ILE A 331 -23.14 -21.12 -21.59
C ILE A 331 -23.69 -19.71 -21.38
N SER A 332 -24.73 -19.59 -20.58
CA SER A 332 -25.30 -18.28 -20.27
C SER A 332 -24.33 -17.43 -19.45
N GLY A 333 -24.09 -16.19 -19.86
CA GLY A 333 -23.11 -15.32 -19.22
C GLY A 333 -21.66 -15.66 -19.57
N SER A 334 -21.46 -16.24 -20.76
CA SER A 334 -20.14 -16.55 -21.36
C SER A 334 -19.15 -15.37 -21.31
N SER A 335 -19.63 -14.12 -21.30
CA SER A 335 -18.81 -12.91 -21.17
C SER A 335 -17.99 -12.80 -19.88
N ARG A 336 -18.27 -13.62 -18.86
CA ARG A 336 -17.45 -13.70 -17.63
C ARG A 336 -16.24 -14.63 -17.78
N LEU A 337 -16.26 -15.52 -18.77
CA LEU A 337 -15.16 -16.41 -19.09
C LEU A 337 -14.09 -15.64 -19.89
N TYR A 338 -12.93 -16.26 -20.01
CA TYR A 338 -11.83 -15.77 -20.83
C TYR A 338 -11.09 -16.97 -21.43
N GLU A 339 -10.38 -16.75 -22.53
CA GLU A 339 -9.55 -17.77 -23.16
C GLU A 339 -8.44 -18.24 -22.20
N GLY A 340 -8.26 -19.54 -22.06
CA GLY A 340 -7.38 -20.17 -21.08
C GLY A 340 -7.96 -20.27 -19.66
N ALA A 341 -9.22 -19.90 -19.43
CA ALA A 341 -9.85 -20.06 -18.12
C ALA A 341 -10.04 -21.54 -17.77
N ALA A 342 -9.61 -21.92 -16.56
CA ALA A 342 -9.98 -23.21 -15.97
C ALA A 342 -11.46 -23.19 -15.56
N ALA A 343 -12.19 -24.21 -15.94
CA ALA A 343 -13.60 -24.38 -15.61
C ALA A 343 -13.87 -25.80 -15.13
N GLN A 344 -14.93 -25.97 -14.34
CA GLN A 344 -15.41 -27.26 -13.90
C GLN A 344 -16.88 -27.40 -14.26
N LEU A 345 -17.18 -28.36 -15.14
CA LEU A 345 -18.54 -28.74 -15.50
C LEU A 345 -19.12 -29.67 -14.44
N ASP A 346 -20.25 -29.29 -13.86
CA ASP A 346 -21.02 -30.07 -12.90
C ASP A 346 -22.33 -30.54 -13.55
N THR A 347 -22.43 -31.84 -13.85
CA THR A 347 -23.64 -32.46 -14.43
C THR A 347 -24.65 -32.90 -13.37
N GLY A 348 -24.31 -32.74 -12.08
CA GLY A 348 -25.08 -33.16 -10.91
C GLY A 348 -24.70 -34.54 -10.37
N ASP A 349 -24.08 -35.37 -11.20
CA ASP A 349 -23.59 -36.72 -10.89
C ASP A 349 -22.09 -36.89 -11.14
N ARG A 350 -21.50 -35.97 -11.92
CA ARG A 350 -20.07 -35.95 -12.25
C ARG A 350 -19.56 -34.52 -12.33
N LEU A 351 -18.36 -34.32 -11.79
CA LEU A 351 -17.55 -33.12 -11.99
C LEU A 351 -16.49 -33.40 -13.05
N SER A 352 -16.22 -32.45 -13.95
CA SER A 352 -15.19 -32.59 -14.98
C SER A 352 -14.50 -31.26 -15.24
N THR A 353 -13.18 -31.25 -15.17
CA THR A 353 -12.36 -30.06 -15.45
C THR A 353 -12.18 -29.88 -16.95
N LEU A 354 -12.29 -28.65 -17.42
CA LEU A 354 -12.13 -28.23 -18.82
C LEU A 354 -11.42 -26.88 -18.84
N ASN A 355 -10.62 -26.60 -19.86
CA ASN A 355 -10.10 -25.26 -20.12
C ASN A 355 -10.84 -24.63 -21.29
N VAL A 356 -11.16 -23.34 -21.17
CA VAL A 356 -11.79 -22.55 -22.25
C VAL A 356 -10.77 -22.28 -23.34
N VAL A 357 -11.03 -22.72 -24.56
CA VAL A 357 -10.21 -22.48 -25.76
C VAL A 357 -10.73 -21.28 -26.55
N ALA A 358 -12.05 -21.13 -26.68
CA ALA A 358 -12.64 -20.01 -27.39
C ALA A 358 -14.04 -19.68 -26.86
N ILE A 359 -14.40 -18.39 -26.96
CA ILE A 359 -15.76 -17.90 -26.69
C ILE A 359 -16.28 -17.32 -28.01
N GLU A 360 -17.22 -18.03 -28.60
CA GLU A 360 -17.85 -17.71 -29.88
C GLU A 360 -19.13 -16.87 -29.64
N PRO A 361 -19.69 -16.23 -30.69
CA PRO A 361 -21.02 -15.61 -30.62
C PRO A 361 -22.11 -16.59 -30.16
N ASP A 362 -23.26 -16.06 -29.74
CA ASP A 362 -24.44 -16.83 -29.30
C ASP A 362 -24.21 -17.75 -28.07
N ASP A 363 -23.30 -17.31 -27.18
CA ASP A 363 -22.94 -17.97 -25.93
C ASP A 363 -22.23 -19.33 -26.10
N VAL A 364 -21.68 -19.63 -27.27
CA VAL A 364 -20.98 -20.90 -27.53
C VAL A 364 -19.56 -20.82 -26.96
N VAL A 365 -19.22 -21.79 -26.09
CA VAL A 365 -17.89 -21.93 -25.49
C VAL A 365 -17.27 -23.23 -25.99
N THR A 366 -16.04 -23.14 -26.49
CA THR A 366 -15.24 -24.28 -26.94
C THR A 366 -14.19 -24.61 -25.88
N PHE A 367 -14.09 -25.88 -25.51
CA PHE A 367 -13.16 -26.42 -24.52
C PHE A 367 -12.00 -27.21 -25.15
N ASP A 368 -10.98 -27.47 -24.36
CA ASP A 368 -9.79 -28.25 -24.72
C ASP A 368 -10.03 -29.77 -24.79
N ALA A 369 -11.10 -30.24 -24.15
CA ALA A 369 -11.51 -31.63 -24.14
C ALA A 369 -13.01 -31.78 -24.41
N ASP A 370 -13.41 -32.97 -24.83
CA ASP A 370 -14.82 -33.28 -25.08
C ASP A 370 -15.62 -33.32 -23.78
N THR A 371 -16.75 -32.64 -23.80
CA THR A 371 -17.78 -32.74 -22.76
C THR A 371 -18.50 -34.09 -22.83
N PRO A 372 -19.07 -34.59 -21.72
CA PRO A 372 -19.82 -35.84 -21.72
C PRO A 372 -20.95 -35.87 -22.77
N ALA A 373 -21.32 -37.04 -23.26
CA ALA A 373 -22.31 -37.15 -24.34
C ALA A 373 -23.74 -36.70 -23.96
N GLN A 374 -24.05 -36.62 -22.67
CA GLN A 374 -25.37 -36.24 -22.15
C GLN A 374 -25.22 -35.14 -21.09
N VAL A 375 -24.97 -33.91 -21.54
CA VAL A 375 -25.02 -32.72 -20.66
C VAL A 375 -26.43 -32.15 -20.73
N PHE A 376 -27.01 -31.81 -19.57
CA PHE A 376 -28.36 -31.26 -19.49
C PHE A 376 -28.32 -29.78 -19.10
N GLU A 377 -29.38 -29.03 -19.40
CA GLU A 377 -29.52 -27.61 -18.99
C GLU A 377 -29.52 -27.38 -17.46
N THR A 378 -29.66 -28.45 -16.67
CA THR A 378 -29.48 -28.41 -15.20
C THR A 378 -28.01 -28.32 -14.78
N ALA A 379 -27.09 -28.64 -15.69
CA ALA A 379 -25.66 -28.59 -15.44
C ALA A 379 -25.19 -27.14 -15.23
N ARG A 380 -24.06 -27.00 -14.54
CA ARG A 380 -23.44 -25.71 -14.26
C ARG A 380 -21.98 -25.74 -14.66
N LEU A 381 -21.51 -24.67 -15.30
CA LEU A 381 -20.10 -24.44 -15.55
C LEU A 381 -19.55 -23.52 -14.46
N GLN A 382 -18.66 -24.03 -13.63
CA GLN A 382 -18.03 -23.29 -12.54
C GLN A 382 -16.71 -22.70 -13.04
N LEU A 383 -16.58 -21.38 -13.05
CA LEU A 383 -15.31 -20.71 -13.34
C LEU A 383 -14.37 -20.87 -12.14
N VAL A 384 -13.20 -21.47 -12.39
CA VAL A 384 -12.19 -21.77 -11.37
C VAL A 384 -11.12 -20.69 -11.40
N GLU A 385 -10.97 -20.00 -10.29
CA GLU A 385 -9.93 -19.00 -10.04
C GLU A 385 -9.28 -19.28 -8.69
N SER A 386 -8.56 -18.32 -8.14
CA SER A 386 -7.89 -18.47 -6.86
C SER A 386 -8.20 -17.33 -5.89
N THR A 387 -8.07 -17.66 -4.60
CA THR A 387 -8.04 -16.69 -3.51
C THR A 387 -6.68 -16.77 -2.84
N VAL A 388 -6.02 -15.63 -2.70
CA VAL A 388 -4.75 -15.48 -1.98
C VAL A 388 -5.02 -14.75 -0.67
N ASP A 389 -4.71 -15.41 0.43
CA ASP A 389 -4.64 -14.81 1.75
C ASP A 389 -3.17 -14.61 2.16
N THR A 390 -2.87 -13.45 2.71
CA THR A 390 -1.56 -13.15 3.29
C THR A 390 -1.74 -12.71 4.72
N ARG A 391 -0.82 -13.12 5.60
CA ARG A 391 -0.80 -12.76 7.01
C ARG A 391 0.60 -12.35 7.40
N PHE A 392 0.72 -11.21 8.04
CA PHE A 392 1.93 -10.78 8.74
C PHE A 392 1.63 -10.68 10.23
N THR A 393 2.49 -11.26 11.06
CA THR A 393 2.42 -11.13 12.52
C THR A 393 3.64 -10.37 13.01
N ASP A 394 3.43 -9.19 13.58
CA ASP A 394 4.46 -8.38 14.21
C ASP A 394 4.96 -9.08 15.50
N PRO A 395 6.27 -9.05 15.82
CA PRO A 395 6.78 -9.41 17.15
C PRO A 395 5.98 -8.85 18.34
N GLY A 396 5.37 -7.67 18.20
CA GLY A 396 4.49 -7.08 19.21
C GLY A 396 3.10 -7.73 19.35
N GLY A 397 2.80 -8.81 18.61
CA GLY A 397 1.53 -9.53 18.63
C GLY A 397 0.43 -8.95 17.74
N GLY A 398 0.70 -7.83 17.05
CA GLY A 398 -0.20 -7.28 16.03
C GLY A 398 -0.23 -8.18 14.80
N SER A 399 -1.38 -8.29 14.12
CA SER A 399 -1.46 -9.01 12.85
C SER A 399 -2.15 -8.19 11.77
N VAL A 400 -1.65 -8.30 10.54
CA VAL A 400 -2.22 -7.71 9.34
C VAL A 400 -2.54 -8.84 8.38
N THR A 401 -3.77 -8.86 7.86
CA THR A 401 -4.21 -9.86 6.87
C THR A 401 -4.71 -9.14 5.61
N GLU A 402 -4.31 -9.63 4.44
CA GLU A 402 -4.83 -9.18 3.15
C GLU A 402 -5.43 -10.39 2.42
N THR A 403 -6.65 -10.25 1.89
CA THR A 403 -7.33 -11.30 1.12
C THR A 403 -7.69 -10.77 -0.26
N PHE A 404 -7.25 -11.47 -1.29
CA PHE A 404 -7.50 -11.17 -2.70
C PHE A 404 -8.25 -12.34 -3.33
N ARG A 405 -9.43 -12.08 -3.90
CA ARG A 405 -10.33 -13.12 -4.45
C ARG A 405 -10.45 -12.98 -5.96
N ASN A 406 -10.94 -14.04 -6.61
CA ASN A 406 -11.21 -14.07 -8.05
C ASN A 406 -9.95 -13.75 -8.86
N LEU A 407 -8.82 -14.32 -8.43
CA LEU A 407 -7.53 -14.11 -9.07
C LEU A 407 -7.28 -15.20 -10.11
N ARG A 408 -7.03 -14.77 -11.35
CA ARG A 408 -6.67 -15.68 -12.44
C ARG A 408 -5.28 -16.25 -12.22
N LEU A 409 -5.12 -17.55 -12.51
CA LEU A 409 -3.84 -18.25 -12.41
C LEU A 409 -2.91 -17.98 -13.60
N VAL A 410 -3.38 -17.37 -14.69
CA VAL A 410 -2.57 -17.15 -15.90
C VAL A 410 -2.54 -15.66 -16.25
N GLY A 411 -1.39 -15.20 -16.75
CA GLY A 411 -1.13 -13.82 -17.17
C GLY A 411 -0.53 -12.93 -16.08
N ASP A 412 -0.21 -11.69 -16.42
CA ASP A 412 0.45 -10.68 -15.59
C ASP A 412 -0.35 -9.38 -15.42
N ALA A 413 -1.53 -9.31 -16.05
CA ALA A 413 -2.42 -8.15 -15.99
C ALA A 413 -3.10 -7.96 -14.62
N PRO A 414 -3.66 -6.78 -14.33
CA PRO A 414 -4.56 -6.60 -13.18
C PRO A 414 -5.70 -7.64 -13.21
N GLY A 415 -5.93 -8.32 -12.08
CA GLY A 415 -6.87 -9.45 -11.97
C GLY A 415 -6.21 -10.83 -11.99
N THR A 416 -4.92 -10.94 -12.32
CA THR A 416 -4.14 -12.18 -12.13
C THR A 416 -3.49 -12.19 -10.75
N VAL A 417 -3.01 -13.36 -10.29
CA VAL A 417 -2.31 -13.48 -9.00
C VAL A 417 -1.09 -12.56 -8.96
N THR A 418 -0.25 -12.57 -9.99
CA THR A 418 0.98 -11.78 -10.05
C THR A 418 0.69 -10.29 -10.18
N GLY A 419 -0.17 -9.88 -11.12
CA GLY A 419 -0.49 -8.48 -11.38
C GLY A 419 -1.24 -7.80 -10.22
N THR A 420 -2.17 -8.51 -9.58
CA THR A 420 -2.92 -7.96 -8.45
C THR A 420 -2.03 -7.79 -7.21
N LEU A 421 -1.19 -8.78 -6.89
CA LEU A 421 -0.29 -8.67 -5.74
C LEU A 421 0.81 -7.63 -5.97
N ALA A 422 1.31 -7.49 -7.20
CA ALA A 422 2.28 -6.44 -7.54
C ALA A 422 1.74 -5.03 -7.31
N SER A 423 0.46 -4.80 -7.62
CA SER A 423 -0.17 -3.48 -7.55
C SER A 423 -0.88 -3.16 -6.23
N GLN A 424 -1.41 -4.18 -5.53
CA GLN A 424 -2.30 -3.96 -4.38
C GLN A 424 -1.76 -4.50 -3.05
N SER A 425 -0.90 -5.54 -3.05
CA SER A 425 -0.42 -6.11 -1.79
C SER A 425 0.62 -5.23 -1.13
N ARG A 426 0.52 -5.04 0.19
CA ARG A 426 1.52 -4.35 1.01
C ARG A 426 2.52 -5.33 1.62
N LEU A 427 2.18 -6.62 1.65
CA LEU A 427 2.97 -7.65 2.33
C LEU A 427 3.84 -8.48 1.40
N VAL A 428 3.36 -8.81 0.19
CA VAL A 428 4.06 -9.73 -0.71
C VAL A 428 4.07 -9.28 -2.16
N ARG A 429 4.95 -9.90 -2.93
CA ARG A 429 4.95 -9.96 -4.39
C ARG A 429 4.90 -11.42 -4.81
N ALA A 430 4.39 -11.69 -6.00
CA ALA A 430 4.36 -13.03 -6.58
C ALA A 430 5.01 -13.05 -7.96
N THR A 431 5.77 -14.11 -8.23
CA THR A 431 6.42 -14.39 -9.50
C THR A 431 5.96 -15.77 -9.96
N ALA A 432 5.27 -15.82 -11.10
CA ALA A 432 4.92 -17.08 -11.73
C ALA A 432 6.20 -17.79 -12.21
N LEU A 433 6.29 -19.09 -11.95
CA LEU A 433 7.34 -19.97 -12.47
C LEU A 433 6.69 -20.85 -13.56
N ASP A 434 6.34 -22.09 -13.23
CA ASP A 434 5.59 -23.00 -14.11
C ASP A 434 4.14 -23.14 -13.63
N LEU A 435 3.38 -22.03 -13.74
CA LEU A 435 2.02 -21.96 -13.23
C LEU A 435 1.03 -22.63 -14.20
N SER A 436 0.33 -23.66 -13.72
CA SER A 436 -0.60 -24.48 -14.51
C SER A 436 -2.06 -24.15 -14.19
N THR A 437 -2.94 -24.32 -15.19
CA THR A 437 -4.40 -24.26 -15.00
C THR A 437 -5.00 -25.62 -14.65
N ASP A 438 -4.23 -26.72 -14.76
CA ASP A 438 -4.65 -28.03 -14.31
C ASP A 438 -4.83 -28.00 -12.78
N PRO A 439 -6.04 -28.26 -12.25
CA PRO A 439 -6.25 -28.36 -10.82
C PRO A 439 -5.35 -29.38 -10.13
N ALA A 440 -4.94 -30.46 -10.80
CA ALA A 440 -4.03 -31.44 -10.22
C ALA A 440 -2.63 -30.86 -9.93
N GLU A 441 -2.24 -29.82 -10.67
CA GLU A 441 -0.96 -29.11 -10.54
C GLU A 441 -1.10 -27.76 -9.83
N PHE A 442 -2.21 -27.51 -9.13
CA PHE A 442 -2.47 -26.24 -8.45
C PHE A 442 -1.33 -25.86 -7.48
N PRO A 443 -1.02 -24.56 -7.31
CA PRO A 443 0.00 -24.14 -6.34
C PRO A 443 -0.33 -24.57 -4.90
N THR A 444 0.49 -25.44 -4.32
CA THR A 444 0.33 -25.92 -2.94
C THR A 444 1.65 -25.82 -2.17
N PRO A 445 1.65 -25.50 -0.87
CA PRO A 445 2.86 -25.58 -0.07
C PRO A 445 3.26 -27.05 0.13
N ALA A 446 4.54 -27.30 0.44
CA ALA A 446 5.02 -28.66 0.70
C ALA A 446 4.29 -29.32 1.88
N THR A 447 4.04 -28.59 2.95
CA THR A 447 3.34 -29.04 4.17
C THR A 447 2.31 -28.01 4.63
N GLY A 448 1.24 -28.46 5.31
CA GLY A 448 0.20 -27.57 5.83
C GLY A 448 -0.61 -26.81 4.76
N SER A 449 -1.34 -25.77 5.16
CA SER A 449 -2.17 -24.92 4.28
C SER A 449 -1.63 -23.50 4.10
N TRP A 450 -0.62 -23.13 4.87
CA TRP A 450 0.07 -21.84 4.79
C TRP A 450 1.54 -22.08 4.49
N LEU A 451 2.09 -21.32 3.56
CA LEU A 451 3.53 -21.20 3.37
C LEU A 451 4.03 -20.04 4.22
N SER A 452 4.92 -20.30 5.17
CA SER A 452 5.77 -19.24 5.73
C SER A 452 6.88 -18.92 4.72
N LEU A 453 7.15 -17.64 4.46
CA LEU A 453 8.32 -17.28 3.65
C LEU A 453 9.59 -17.75 4.37
N ALA A 454 10.59 -18.17 3.60
CA ALA A 454 11.78 -18.81 4.13
C ALA A 454 12.64 -17.85 4.98
N ASP A 455 13.60 -18.42 5.69
CA ASP A 455 14.53 -17.68 6.56
C ASP A 455 15.61 -16.90 5.79
N ASP A 456 15.48 -16.75 4.47
CA ASP A 456 16.39 -16.02 3.58
C ASP A 456 16.19 -14.50 3.61
N GLY A 457 15.14 -14.00 4.27
CA GLY A 457 14.96 -12.56 4.48
C GLY A 457 16.03 -11.99 5.40
N ASP A 458 16.79 -11.01 4.92
CA ASP A 458 17.86 -10.39 5.71
C ASP A 458 17.87 -8.89 5.47
N ASP A 459 18.02 -8.13 6.55
CA ASP A 459 18.25 -6.69 6.48
C ASP A 459 19.70 -6.37 6.08
N ALA A 460 20.61 -7.34 6.24
CA ALA A 460 22.03 -7.24 5.94
C ALA A 460 22.69 -6.01 6.59
N PHE A 461 22.35 -5.71 7.85
CA PHE A 461 22.85 -4.53 8.57
C PHE A 461 24.38 -4.46 8.64
N GLY A 462 25.09 -5.60 8.58
CA GLY A 462 26.55 -5.61 8.53
C GLY A 462 27.16 -5.09 7.22
N GLY A 463 26.36 -5.01 6.15
CA GLY A 463 26.74 -4.39 4.87
C GLY A 463 26.10 -3.02 4.66
N LEU A 464 25.54 -2.40 5.70
CA LEU A 464 25.06 -1.02 5.66
C LEU A 464 26.26 -0.07 5.77
N ASP A 465 26.34 0.92 4.89
CA ASP A 465 27.38 1.94 4.94
C ASP A 465 26.82 3.37 4.84
N VAL A 466 27.71 4.36 4.98
CA VAL A 466 27.33 5.78 4.89
C VAL A 466 26.89 6.20 3.47
N GLY A 467 27.34 5.49 2.44
CA GLY A 467 26.94 5.70 1.05
C GLY A 467 25.46 5.37 0.83
N ASP A 468 24.89 4.40 1.56
CA ASP A 468 23.46 4.09 1.52
C ASP A 468 22.59 5.27 2.01
N PHE A 469 23.10 6.10 2.93
CA PHE A 469 22.42 7.30 3.42
C PHE A 469 22.61 8.50 2.50
N VAL A 470 23.80 8.69 1.92
CA VAL A 470 24.02 9.72 0.89
C VAL A 470 23.13 9.43 -0.32
N GLY A 471 23.15 8.19 -0.79
CA GLY A 471 22.37 7.72 -1.91
C GLY A 471 22.99 8.02 -3.28
N THR A 472 22.33 7.52 -4.32
CA THR A 472 22.77 7.64 -5.71
C THR A 472 21.66 8.21 -6.58
N ASP A 473 22.06 8.98 -7.60
CA ASP A 473 21.11 9.48 -8.60
C ASP A 473 20.89 8.45 -9.72
N GLY A 474 19.77 7.73 -9.63
CA GLY A 474 19.28 6.82 -10.67
C GLY A 474 18.23 7.44 -11.60
N GLY A 475 17.97 8.75 -11.47
CA GLY A 475 16.81 9.43 -12.05
C GLY A 475 15.54 9.29 -11.21
N SER A 476 14.49 10.02 -11.60
CA SER A 476 13.30 10.15 -10.75
C SER A 476 12.62 8.82 -10.43
N GLY A 477 12.31 8.61 -9.15
CA GLY A 477 11.76 7.36 -8.62
C GLY A 477 12.78 6.23 -8.46
N LYS A 478 14.04 6.43 -8.84
CA LYS A 478 15.15 5.46 -8.68
C LYS A 478 16.27 5.97 -7.78
N ARG A 479 16.16 7.22 -7.30
CA ARG A 479 17.09 7.82 -6.34
C ARG A 479 17.01 7.12 -4.99
N THR A 480 18.15 7.06 -4.30
CA THR A 480 18.28 6.51 -2.94
C THR A 480 18.81 7.58 -1.97
N GLY A 481 18.84 7.27 -0.67
CA GLY A 481 19.40 8.17 0.36
C GLY A 481 18.84 9.59 0.36
N ILE A 482 19.69 10.57 0.65
CA ILE A 482 19.42 12.02 0.63
C ILE A 482 19.01 12.48 -0.76
N VAL A 483 19.68 11.98 -1.81
CA VAL A 483 19.40 12.35 -3.21
C VAL A 483 17.94 12.08 -3.59
N ALA A 484 17.29 11.07 -2.99
CA ALA A 484 15.87 10.81 -3.25
C ALA A 484 14.91 11.94 -2.83
N LEU A 485 15.32 12.83 -1.93
CA LEU A 485 14.52 13.99 -1.55
C LEU A 485 14.41 15.02 -2.68
N GLU A 486 15.25 14.95 -3.72
CA GLU A 486 15.10 15.76 -4.94
C GLU A 486 13.83 15.45 -5.73
N ASP A 487 13.24 14.25 -5.55
CA ASP A 487 12.01 13.88 -6.27
C ASP A 487 10.75 14.58 -5.76
N ILE A 488 10.87 15.33 -4.66
CA ILE A 488 9.81 15.98 -3.92
C ILE A 488 10.19 17.45 -3.69
N ASP A 489 9.55 18.34 -4.46
CA ASP A 489 9.81 19.78 -4.40
C ASP A 489 9.27 20.39 -3.09
N GLU A 490 8.19 19.84 -2.52
CA GLU A 490 7.57 20.45 -1.34
C GLU A 490 8.38 20.29 -0.03
N VAL A 491 9.52 19.60 -0.04
CA VAL A 491 10.38 19.41 1.15
C VAL A 491 11.07 20.73 1.48
N ALA A 492 10.68 21.36 2.58
CA ALA A 492 11.26 22.63 3.04
C ALA A 492 12.29 22.46 4.18
N ILE A 493 12.24 21.34 4.90
CA ILE A 493 13.13 21.03 6.03
C ILE A 493 13.53 19.56 6.01
N CYS A 494 14.79 19.24 6.28
CA CYS A 494 15.26 17.86 6.21
C CYS A 494 16.31 17.47 7.26
N ALA A 495 16.40 16.17 7.52
CA ALA A 495 17.40 15.56 8.42
C ALA A 495 17.68 14.11 8.05
N VAL A 496 18.81 13.59 8.54
CA VAL A 496 19.14 12.16 8.58
C VAL A 496 19.30 11.74 10.05
N PRO A 497 18.19 11.56 10.80
CA PRO A 497 18.25 11.45 12.24
C PRO A 497 19.14 10.31 12.75
N GLY A 498 20.05 10.64 13.65
CA GLY A 498 20.90 9.67 14.33
C GLY A 498 22.10 9.20 13.52
N VAL A 499 22.44 9.85 12.41
CA VAL A 499 23.66 9.60 11.66
C VAL A 499 24.51 10.86 11.69
N TRP A 500 25.56 10.88 12.53
CA TRP A 500 26.46 12.03 12.70
C TRP A 500 27.70 11.94 11.79
N ALA A 501 27.71 10.97 10.87
CA ALA A 501 28.77 10.77 9.90
C ALA A 501 29.02 12.07 9.11
N GLY A 502 30.27 12.52 9.10
CA GLY A 502 30.67 13.77 8.45
C GLY A 502 30.35 13.77 6.95
N THR A 503 30.46 12.62 6.29
CA THR A 503 30.07 12.44 4.88
C THR A 503 28.56 12.65 4.68
N VAL A 504 27.72 12.11 5.56
CA VAL A 504 26.26 12.23 5.48
C VAL A 504 25.79 13.65 5.79
N GLU A 505 26.33 14.26 6.85
CA GLU A 505 26.01 15.65 7.23
C GLU A 505 26.44 16.64 6.13
N SER A 506 27.63 16.45 5.54
CA SER A 506 28.10 17.28 4.42
C SER A 506 27.25 17.09 3.16
N ALA A 507 26.80 15.87 2.87
CA ALA A 507 25.89 15.60 1.76
C ALA A 507 24.53 16.28 1.96
N LEU A 508 23.99 16.24 3.18
CA LEU A 508 22.72 16.91 3.52
C LEU A 508 22.83 18.44 3.39
N VAL A 509 23.95 19.03 3.84
CA VAL A 509 24.25 20.45 3.65
C VAL A 509 24.32 20.79 2.17
N THR A 510 25.11 20.03 1.40
CA THR A 510 25.29 20.24 -0.04
C THR A 510 23.96 20.17 -0.79
N HIS A 511 23.12 19.20 -0.44
CA HIS A 511 21.76 19.06 -0.99
C HIS A 511 20.93 20.33 -0.79
N CYS A 512 20.96 20.92 0.41
CA CYS A 512 20.24 22.17 0.69
C CYS A 512 20.85 23.39 -0.02
N GLU A 513 22.17 23.44 -0.17
CA GLU A 513 22.88 24.52 -0.86
C GLU A 513 22.65 24.54 -2.37
N GLN A 514 22.47 23.35 -2.96
CA GLN A 514 22.20 23.20 -4.40
C GLN A 514 20.76 23.56 -4.74
N LEU A 515 19.78 23.02 -4.00
CA LEU A 515 18.36 23.20 -4.29
C LEU A 515 17.82 24.56 -3.80
N LYS A 516 18.39 25.10 -2.72
CA LYS A 516 18.08 26.45 -2.18
C LYS A 516 16.62 26.72 -1.82
N ASP A 517 15.81 25.68 -1.68
CA ASP A 517 14.40 25.68 -1.28
C ASP A 517 14.19 25.05 0.12
N ARG A 518 15.24 24.44 0.67
CA ARG A 518 15.16 23.61 1.89
C ARG A 518 16.28 23.87 2.90
N PHE A 519 16.06 23.43 4.14
CA PHE A 519 16.94 23.68 5.28
C PHE A 519 17.24 22.42 6.10
N ALA A 520 18.52 22.16 6.38
CA ALA A 520 18.98 20.98 7.12
C ALA A 520 19.00 21.19 8.65
N VAL A 521 18.68 20.14 9.40
CA VAL A 521 18.94 20.05 10.84
C VAL A 521 19.87 18.88 11.09
N LEU A 522 21.09 19.20 11.54
CA LEU A 522 22.16 18.23 11.77
C LEU A 522 22.10 17.67 13.19
N ASP A 523 22.58 16.44 13.38
CA ASP A 523 22.67 15.79 14.68
C ASP A 523 24.13 15.61 15.10
N PRO A 524 24.52 16.10 16.29
CA PRO A 524 25.86 15.81 16.79
C PRO A 524 25.98 14.36 17.21
N ARG A 525 27.22 13.86 17.34
CA ARG A 525 27.48 12.63 18.07
C ARG A 525 26.88 12.67 19.49
N ASP A 526 26.39 11.53 19.96
CA ASP A 526 25.91 11.40 21.33
C ASP A 526 27.02 11.58 22.37
N GLY A 527 26.65 11.95 23.59
CA GLY A 527 27.60 12.01 24.71
C GLY A 527 28.75 13.02 24.61
N LEU A 528 28.84 13.85 23.55
CA LEU A 528 29.87 14.88 23.42
C LEU A 528 29.81 15.85 24.61
N ASP A 529 30.96 16.29 25.09
CA ASP A 529 31.04 17.39 26.04
C ASP A 529 31.07 18.75 25.31
N ILE A 530 31.32 19.83 26.06
CA ILE A 530 31.32 21.19 25.49
C ILE A 530 32.48 21.41 24.51
N GLU A 531 33.62 20.75 24.68
CA GLU A 531 34.74 20.86 23.74
C GLU A 531 34.45 20.03 22.48
N GLY A 532 34.04 18.78 22.65
CA GLY A 532 33.72 17.86 21.57
C GLY A 532 32.59 18.36 20.66
N ILE A 533 31.54 18.99 21.19
CA ILE A 533 30.50 19.59 20.34
C ILE A 533 30.99 20.81 19.55
N GLN A 534 31.96 21.55 20.10
CA GLN A 534 32.57 22.67 19.37
C GLN A 534 33.47 22.15 18.25
N GLU A 535 34.23 21.09 18.48
CA GLU A 535 35.04 20.42 17.46
C GLU A 535 34.17 19.80 16.36
N PHE A 536 33.10 19.10 16.74
CA PHE A 536 32.13 18.55 15.79
C PHE A 536 31.52 19.62 14.88
N ARG A 537 31.30 20.82 15.43
CA ARG A 537 30.73 21.96 14.71
C ARG A 537 31.73 22.62 13.75
N GLU A 538 33.03 22.63 14.02
CA GLU A 538 34.04 23.39 13.26
C GLU A 538 33.98 23.18 11.72
N PRO A 539 33.79 21.96 11.18
CA PRO A 539 33.84 21.72 9.74
C PRO A 539 32.71 22.37 8.92
N PHE A 540 31.62 22.79 9.56
CA PHE A 540 30.41 23.25 8.88
C PHE A 540 30.30 24.78 8.91
N ASP A 541 30.37 25.45 7.76
CA ASP A 541 30.04 26.88 7.64
C ASP A 541 29.00 27.08 6.54
N THR A 542 27.73 27.14 6.94
CA THR A 542 26.62 27.28 5.99
C THR A 542 25.42 27.99 6.61
N LYS A 543 24.73 28.76 5.78
CA LYS A 543 23.43 29.36 6.14
C LYS A 543 22.26 28.39 6.02
N TYR A 544 22.43 27.24 5.38
CA TYR A 544 21.35 26.28 5.08
C TYR A 544 21.17 25.17 6.13
N ALA A 545 21.90 25.24 7.24
CA ALA A 545 21.81 24.24 8.29
C ALA A 545 21.84 24.84 9.71
N ALA A 546 21.36 24.06 10.68
CA ALA A 546 21.47 24.34 12.11
C ALA A 546 21.77 23.08 12.91
N LEU A 547 22.50 23.23 14.01
CA LEU A 547 22.92 22.15 14.91
C LEU A 547 22.30 22.35 16.29
N TYR A 548 21.79 21.27 16.89
CA TYR A 548 21.12 21.28 18.19
C TYR A 548 21.80 20.32 19.17
N TYR A 549 21.99 20.76 20.40
CA TYR A 549 22.72 20.01 21.42
C TYR A 549 22.13 20.25 22.82
N PRO A 550 22.06 19.25 23.70
CA PRO A 550 22.47 17.84 23.53
C PRO A 550 21.32 16.96 23.04
N TRP A 551 21.53 15.65 23.04
CA TRP A 551 20.51 14.65 22.76
C TRP A 551 19.37 14.67 23.77
N LEU A 552 18.25 14.06 23.39
CA LEU A 552 17.01 14.01 24.16
C LEU A 552 16.80 12.61 24.74
N VAL A 553 16.09 12.51 25.86
CA VAL A 553 15.74 11.22 26.49
C VAL A 553 14.25 10.97 26.31
N VAL A 554 13.90 9.88 25.64
CA VAL A 554 12.51 9.46 25.38
C VAL A 554 12.23 8.09 25.98
N ASN A 555 10.94 7.78 26.21
CA ASN A 555 10.52 6.42 26.53
C ASN A 555 10.29 5.66 25.22
N ASP A 556 11.07 4.62 24.97
CA ASP A 556 10.86 3.71 23.85
C ASP A 556 9.62 2.83 24.13
N PRO A 557 8.52 2.99 23.37
CA PRO A 557 7.30 2.25 23.63
C PRO A 557 7.42 0.74 23.40
N SER A 558 8.43 0.27 22.66
CA SER A 558 8.63 -1.15 22.39
C SER A 558 9.29 -1.89 23.54
N THR A 559 10.23 -1.23 24.25
CA THR A 559 10.96 -1.81 25.37
C THR A 559 10.52 -1.28 26.74
N GLY A 560 9.80 -0.17 26.76
CA GLY A 560 9.44 0.57 27.98
C GLY A 560 10.63 1.23 28.69
N LYS A 561 11.79 1.29 28.03
CA LYS A 561 13.03 1.85 28.58
C LYS A 561 13.23 3.29 28.13
N PHE A 562 13.91 4.07 28.96
CA PHE A 562 14.40 5.37 28.55
C PHE A 562 15.65 5.22 27.69
N VAL A 563 15.66 5.88 26.54
CA VAL A 563 16.77 5.87 25.57
C VAL A 563 17.10 7.29 25.13
N GLU A 564 18.37 7.55 24.86
CA GLU A 564 18.82 8.80 24.26
C GLU A 564 18.56 8.77 22.75
N VAL A 565 18.05 9.88 22.21
CA VAL A 565 17.71 10.04 20.80
C VAL A 565 18.21 11.35 20.24
N PRO A 566 18.55 11.37 18.94
CA PRO A 566 18.94 12.59 18.25
C PRO A 566 17.85 13.69 18.33
N PRO A 567 18.25 14.97 18.45
CA PRO A 567 17.30 16.07 18.55
C PRO A 567 16.63 16.44 17.23
N SER A 568 17.22 16.17 16.06
CA SER A 568 16.74 16.63 14.74
C SER A 568 15.25 16.37 14.50
N GLY A 569 14.78 15.14 14.76
CA GLY A 569 13.36 14.78 14.58
C GLY A 569 12.42 15.65 15.41
N HIS A 570 12.75 15.88 16.68
CA HIS A 570 11.96 16.73 17.58
C HIS A 570 12.01 18.20 17.16
N VAL A 571 13.20 18.69 16.77
CA VAL A 571 13.42 20.08 16.38
C VAL A 571 12.71 20.42 15.06
N ILE A 572 12.76 19.54 14.06
CA ILE A 572 12.01 19.71 12.80
C ILE A 572 10.50 19.72 13.07
N GLY A 573 10.01 18.88 13.99
CA GLY A 573 8.62 18.95 14.44
C GLY A 573 8.27 20.30 15.08
N ILE A 574 9.19 20.88 15.86
CA ILE A 574 9.05 22.22 16.44
C ILE A 574 9.09 23.31 15.38
N TYR A 575 9.93 23.18 14.34
CA TYR A 575 9.94 24.10 13.19
C TYR A 575 8.58 24.10 12.52
N ALA A 576 8.09 22.92 12.13
CA ALA A 576 6.79 22.75 11.49
C ALA A 576 5.66 23.34 12.34
N ARG A 577 5.63 23.03 13.64
CA ARG A 577 4.64 23.59 14.57
C ARG A 577 4.72 25.12 14.65
N THR A 578 5.93 25.67 14.79
CA THR A 578 6.13 27.12 14.91
C THR A 578 5.67 27.83 13.64
N ASP A 579 6.00 27.28 12.48
CA ASP A 579 5.62 27.86 11.18
C ASP A 579 4.11 27.86 10.99
N VAL A 580 3.43 26.77 11.33
CA VAL A 580 1.96 26.66 11.24
C VAL A 580 1.27 27.59 12.24
N GLU A 581 1.77 27.68 13.48
CA GLU A 581 1.13 28.47 14.54
C GLU A 581 1.44 29.97 14.46
N ARG A 582 2.63 30.34 13.96
CA ARG A 582 3.20 31.69 14.10
C ARG A 582 3.86 32.24 12.84
N GLY A 583 4.02 31.43 11.78
CA GLY A 583 4.74 31.79 10.55
C GLY A 583 6.25 31.59 10.66
N VAL A 584 6.88 31.33 9.50
CA VAL A 584 8.32 31.01 9.37
C VAL A 584 9.26 32.09 9.91
N HIS A 585 8.80 33.35 9.93
CA HIS A 585 9.55 34.49 10.46
C HIS A 585 9.74 34.42 11.98
N LYS A 586 8.97 33.59 12.71
CA LYS A 586 9.15 33.39 14.15
C LYS A 586 10.29 32.40 14.41
N ALA A 587 11.30 32.85 15.16
CA ALA A 587 12.37 31.96 15.64
C ALA A 587 11.81 30.73 16.39
N PRO A 588 12.20 29.49 16.03
CA PRO A 588 11.78 28.25 16.71
C PRO A 588 12.52 28.02 18.04
N ALA A 589 12.80 29.10 18.78
CA ALA A 589 13.40 29.11 20.10
C ALA A 589 12.37 29.47 21.18
N ASN A 590 12.70 29.15 22.44
CA ASN A 590 11.79 29.17 23.59
C ASN A 590 10.57 28.25 23.39
N ALA A 591 10.67 27.23 22.53
CA ALA A 591 9.63 26.25 22.29
C ALA A 591 9.74 25.09 23.27
N VAL A 592 8.60 24.60 23.78
CA VAL A 592 8.55 23.38 24.61
C VAL A 592 8.83 22.16 23.75
N ILE A 593 9.70 21.28 24.23
CA ILE A 593 9.96 19.98 23.61
C ILE A 593 8.97 18.97 24.17
N ARG A 594 8.14 18.38 23.30
CA ARG A 594 7.13 17.38 23.63
C ARG A 594 7.67 15.97 23.37
N GLY A 595 7.07 14.95 23.98
CA GLY A 595 7.39 13.53 23.73
C GLY A 595 8.63 13.00 24.47
N ILE A 596 9.27 13.81 25.32
CA ILE A 596 10.46 13.45 26.08
C ILE A 596 10.17 13.18 27.55
N ARG A 597 11.12 12.54 28.25
CA ARG A 597 11.06 12.25 29.68
C ARG A 597 10.91 13.55 30.49
N SER A 598 10.06 13.52 31.52
CA SER A 598 9.89 14.63 32.45
C SER A 598 9.85 14.14 33.91
N PRO A 599 10.78 14.60 34.79
CA PRO A 599 11.97 15.41 34.51
C PRO A 599 13.11 14.58 33.87
N GLY A 600 14.10 15.26 33.29
CA GLY A 600 15.33 14.61 32.76
C GLY A 600 15.23 14.15 31.31
N GLY A 601 14.61 14.95 30.44
CA GLY A 601 14.47 14.69 29.01
C GLY A 601 15.59 15.28 28.15
N ILE A 602 16.52 16.03 28.74
CA ILE A 602 17.76 16.49 28.12
C ILE A 602 18.87 15.57 28.65
N ALA A 603 19.61 14.93 27.76
CA ALA A 603 20.63 13.93 28.14
C ALA A 603 21.75 14.54 29.00
N GLN A 604 22.13 15.79 28.71
CA GLN A 604 23.18 16.50 29.43
C GLN A 604 22.72 17.86 29.91
N ASP A 605 23.08 18.24 31.14
CA ASP A 605 22.72 19.56 31.66
C ASP A 605 23.61 20.65 31.05
N VAL A 606 23.00 21.56 30.30
CA VAL A 606 23.67 22.73 29.73
C VAL A 606 23.40 23.93 30.61
N THR A 607 24.43 24.34 31.36
CA THR A 607 24.40 25.54 32.18
C THR A 607 24.42 26.81 31.32
N LYS A 608 24.14 27.97 31.93
CA LYS A 608 24.28 29.27 31.25
C LYS A 608 25.71 29.48 30.75
N ARG A 609 26.72 29.15 31.56
CA ARG A 609 28.13 29.29 31.18
C ARG A 609 28.50 28.41 29.98
N HIS A 610 27.98 27.18 29.93
CA HIS A 610 28.14 26.32 28.76
C HIS A 610 27.50 26.95 27.52
N GLN A 611 26.27 27.44 27.64
CA GLN A 611 25.59 28.13 26.54
C GLN A 611 26.36 29.37 26.05
N ASP A 612 26.98 30.15 26.94
CA ASP A 612 27.76 31.33 26.58
C ASP A 612 28.97 30.98 25.67
N LEU A 613 29.47 29.73 25.75
CA LEU A 613 30.51 29.19 24.86
C LEU A 613 29.95 28.63 23.55
N LEU A 614 28.81 27.95 23.60
CA LEU A 614 28.19 27.28 22.46
C LEU A 614 27.53 28.25 21.47
N ASN A 615 26.83 29.25 22.00
CA ASN A 615 25.98 30.13 21.20
C ASN A 615 26.78 30.95 20.15
N PRO A 616 27.96 31.54 20.46
CA PRO A 616 28.80 32.20 19.45
C PRO A 616 29.17 31.33 18.26
N LYS A 617 29.33 30.01 18.44
CA LYS A 617 29.63 29.04 17.37
C LYS A 617 28.39 28.55 16.62
N GLY A 618 27.20 29.10 16.88
CA GLY A 618 25.95 28.70 16.20
C GLY A 618 25.40 27.35 16.68
N ILE A 619 25.83 26.86 17.85
CA ILE A 619 25.33 25.61 18.44
C ILE A 619 24.10 25.94 19.31
N ASN A 620 22.94 25.40 18.94
CA ASN A 620 21.68 25.71 19.61
C ASN A 620 21.45 24.79 20.82
N ALA A 621 21.48 25.38 22.02
CA ALA A 621 21.33 24.64 23.26
C ALA A 621 19.86 24.21 23.52
N LEU A 622 19.66 22.94 23.91
CA LEU A 622 18.44 22.42 24.51
C LEU A 622 18.62 22.42 26.03
N ARG A 623 17.69 23.05 26.76
CA ARG A 623 17.89 23.34 28.19
C ARG A 623 16.65 23.07 29.02
N PHE A 624 16.87 22.67 30.26
CA PHE A 624 15.84 22.62 31.28
C PHE A 624 15.82 23.91 32.11
N PHE A 625 14.61 24.41 32.38
CA PHE A 625 14.37 25.52 33.30
C PHE A 625 13.34 25.10 34.34
N PRO A 626 13.57 25.31 35.65
CA PRO A 626 12.67 24.84 36.72
C PRO A 626 11.18 25.20 36.53
N ASN A 627 10.87 26.39 36.01
CA ASN A 627 9.49 26.87 35.84
C ASN A 627 9.00 26.88 34.38
N LEU A 628 9.89 26.73 33.40
CA LEU A 628 9.53 26.77 31.97
C LEU A 628 9.58 25.40 31.30
N GLY A 629 10.10 24.38 32.00
CA GLY A 629 10.28 23.03 31.48
C GLY A 629 11.48 22.93 30.54
N GLN A 630 11.44 21.93 29.66
CA GLN A 630 12.49 21.66 28.69
C GLN A 630 12.23 22.40 27.38
N ARG A 631 13.22 23.18 26.94
CA ARG A 631 13.07 24.19 25.90
C ARG A 631 14.18 24.10 24.87
N VAL A 632 13.84 24.37 23.61
CA VAL A 632 14.80 24.80 22.60
C VAL A 632 15.24 26.21 22.95
N TRP A 633 16.54 26.44 23.11
CA TRP A 633 17.08 27.69 23.63
C TRP A 633 18.19 28.28 22.74
N GLY A 634 17.97 28.20 21.42
CA GLY A 634 18.78 28.79 20.36
C GLY A 634 18.05 28.69 19.01
N ALA A 635 18.36 29.60 18.09
CA ALA A 635 17.86 29.58 16.70
C ALA A 635 18.89 30.19 15.73
N ARG A 636 20.17 29.85 15.91
CA ARG A 636 21.27 30.25 15.02
C ARG A 636 21.54 29.20 13.95
N THR A 637 21.96 29.66 12.78
CA THR A 637 22.48 28.80 11.70
C THR A 637 23.94 28.46 11.96
N LEU A 638 24.53 27.64 11.08
CA LEU A 638 25.96 27.37 11.07
C LEU A 638 26.78 28.43 10.31
N SER A 639 26.19 29.57 9.95
CA SER A 639 26.90 30.58 9.15
C SER A 639 27.78 31.48 10.00
N SER A 640 28.98 31.76 9.51
CA SER A 640 29.85 32.83 9.99
C SER A 640 29.38 34.24 9.57
N ASP A 641 28.53 34.34 8.54
CA ASP A 641 27.93 35.60 8.09
C ASP A 641 26.81 36.06 9.04
N THR A 642 27.04 37.21 9.68
CA THR A 642 26.10 37.83 10.62
C THR A 642 24.73 38.13 10.01
N SER A 643 24.64 38.30 8.68
CA SER A 643 23.40 38.55 7.95
C SER A 643 22.50 37.31 7.95
N TRP A 644 23.09 36.12 7.95
CA TRP A 644 22.40 34.83 7.91
C TRP A 644 22.43 34.08 9.24
N LYS A 645 22.72 34.81 10.32
CA LYS A 645 22.90 34.25 11.66
C LYS A 645 21.70 33.47 12.19
N TYR A 646 20.47 33.83 11.83
CA TYR A 646 19.26 33.29 12.44
C TYR A 646 18.48 32.35 11.50
N VAL A 647 18.03 31.22 12.06
CA VAL A 647 17.25 30.19 11.36
C VAL A 647 15.99 30.77 10.72
N ASN A 648 15.19 31.53 11.48
CA ASN A 648 13.94 32.10 10.97
C ASN A 648 14.17 33.13 9.86
N VAL A 649 15.32 33.82 9.86
CA VAL A 649 15.66 34.76 8.80
C VAL A 649 15.98 33.99 7.53
N ARG A 650 16.87 32.98 7.58
CA ARG A 650 17.16 32.19 6.37
C ARG A 650 15.93 31.47 5.85
N ARG A 651 15.15 30.83 6.72
CA ARG A 651 13.93 30.11 6.32
C ARG A 651 12.85 31.04 5.75
N LEU A 652 12.76 32.29 6.21
CA LEU A 652 11.90 33.30 5.59
C LEU A 652 12.36 33.62 4.15
N PHE A 653 13.67 33.73 3.90
CA PHE A 653 14.16 33.93 2.54
C PHE A 653 13.89 32.72 1.63
N LEU A 654 14.08 31.49 2.12
CA LEU A 654 13.70 30.28 1.38
C LEU A 654 12.22 30.32 0.97
N PHE A 655 11.34 30.65 1.92
CA PHE A 655 9.91 30.81 1.67
C PHE A 655 9.60 31.86 0.59
N LEU A 656 10.27 33.02 0.65
CA LEU A 656 10.07 34.09 -0.31
C LEU A 656 10.57 33.72 -1.70
N GLU A 657 11.79 33.19 -1.78
CA GLU A 657 12.45 32.76 -3.03
C GLU A 657 11.56 31.72 -3.74
N GLU A 658 11.14 30.68 -3.02
CA GLU A 658 10.33 29.58 -3.58
C GLU A 658 8.91 30.04 -3.97
N SER A 659 8.23 30.83 -3.13
CA SER A 659 6.90 31.33 -3.46
C SER A 659 6.91 32.22 -4.70
N ILE A 660 7.96 33.04 -4.86
CA ILE A 660 8.11 33.89 -6.03
C ILE A 660 8.41 33.05 -7.26
N ASP A 661 9.26 32.03 -7.16
CA ASP A 661 9.55 31.13 -8.28
C ASP A 661 8.29 30.41 -8.78
N GLU A 662 7.56 29.71 -7.91
CA GLU A 662 6.30 29.03 -8.28
C GLU A 662 5.25 30.01 -8.82
N GLY A 663 5.12 31.18 -8.16
CA GLY A 663 4.12 32.19 -8.47
C GLY A 663 4.38 32.99 -9.75
N THR A 664 5.60 32.93 -10.30
CA THR A 664 6.00 33.68 -11.50
C THR A 664 6.37 32.81 -12.69
N GLN A 665 6.12 31.50 -12.65
CA GLN A 665 6.35 30.59 -13.79
C GLN A 665 5.65 31.02 -15.10
N TRP A 666 4.52 31.73 -15.00
CA TRP A 666 3.78 32.26 -16.15
C TRP A 666 4.55 33.33 -16.96
N VAL A 667 5.61 33.92 -16.39
CA VAL A 667 6.43 34.94 -17.05
C VAL A 667 7.28 34.33 -18.18
N VAL A 668 7.57 33.04 -18.10
CA VAL A 668 8.42 32.35 -19.07
C VAL A 668 7.71 32.31 -20.44
N PHE A 669 8.43 32.72 -21.49
CA PHE A 669 7.95 32.82 -22.88
C PHE A 669 6.96 33.97 -23.17
N GLU A 670 6.70 34.86 -22.22
CA GLU A 670 5.94 36.08 -22.48
C GLU A 670 6.78 37.13 -23.25
N PRO A 671 6.15 38.04 -24.01
CA PRO A 671 6.84 39.16 -24.65
C PRO A 671 7.59 40.02 -23.62
N ASN A 672 8.92 40.12 -23.76
CA ASN A 672 9.76 40.88 -22.84
C ASN A 672 9.63 42.40 -23.07
N ASP A 673 8.54 42.99 -22.57
CA ASP A 673 8.20 44.41 -22.69
C ASP A 673 7.82 45.08 -21.34
N GLU A 674 7.61 46.39 -21.39
CA GLU A 674 7.28 47.20 -20.20
C GLU A 674 5.98 46.74 -19.51
N SER A 675 5.03 46.18 -20.27
CA SER A 675 3.76 45.68 -19.73
C SER A 675 4.00 44.44 -18.86
N LEU A 676 4.82 43.51 -19.34
CA LEU A 676 5.24 42.34 -18.57
C LEU A 676 5.98 42.76 -17.31
N TRP A 677 6.94 43.70 -17.40
CA TRP A 677 7.72 44.16 -16.25
C TRP A 677 6.84 44.79 -15.18
N ALA A 678 5.85 45.60 -15.59
CA ALA A 678 4.87 46.18 -14.67
C ALA A 678 4.03 45.10 -13.98
N LEU A 679 3.62 44.07 -14.71
CA LEU A 679 2.83 42.96 -14.18
C LEU A 679 3.62 42.12 -13.17
N VAL A 680 4.88 41.80 -13.46
CA VAL A 680 5.80 41.10 -12.56
C VAL A 680 5.99 41.91 -11.27
N ARG A 681 6.31 43.20 -11.40
CA ARG A 681 6.51 44.10 -10.26
C ARG A 681 5.26 44.19 -9.38
N GLN A 682 4.07 44.34 -9.99
CA GLN A 682 2.81 44.40 -9.25
C GLN A 682 2.50 43.09 -8.52
N THR A 683 2.72 41.95 -9.18
CA THR A 683 2.43 40.62 -8.64
C THR A 683 3.29 40.33 -7.41
N ILE A 684 4.60 40.59 -7.50
CA ILE A 684 5.55 40.41 -6.40
C ILE A 684 5.28 41.42 -5.27
N ALA A 685 5.01 42.69 -5.58
CA ALA A 685 4.72 43.70 -4.57
C ALA A 685 3.44 43.38 -3.77
N ASN A 686 2.40 42.84 -4.43
CA ASN A 686 1.17 42.39 -3.76
C ASN A 686 1.44 41.24 -2.78
N PHE A 687 2.28 40.29 -3.18
CA PHE A 687 2.72 39.19 -2.33
C PHE A 687 3.49 39.69 -1.11
N LEU A 688 4.54 40.49 -1.31
CA LEU A 688 5.36 41.03 -0.23
C LEU A 688 4.57 41.94 0.71
N THR A 689 3.55 42.66 0.20
CA THR A 689 2.60 43.40 1.04
C THR A 689 1.84 42.47 1.99
N THR A 690 1.42 41.30 1.50
CA THR A 690 0.73 40.29 2.33
C THR A 690 1.68 39.72 3.37
N VAL A 691 2.92 39.43 3.00
CA VAL A 691 3.96 38.96 3.91
C VAL A 691 4.27 40.02 4.99
N TRP A 692 4.42 41.29 4.62
CA TRP A 692 4.60 42.40 5.56
C TRP A 692 3.42 42.53 6.53
N ARG A 693 2.18 42.49 6.04
CA ARG A 693 0.97 42.54 6.88
C ARG A 693 0.86 41.39 7.88
N SER A 694 1.49 40.24 7.60
CA SER A 694 1.59 39.12 8.55
C SER A 694 2.58 39.36 9.70
N GLY A 695 3.38 40.43 9.63
CA GLY A 695 4.43 40.77 10.61
C GLY A 695 5.78 40.13 10.32
N ALA A 696 5.96 39.52 9.15
CA ALA A 696 7.22 38.84 8.79
C ALA A 696 8.34 39.82 8.35
N LEU A 697 7.96 40.99 7.82
CA LEU A 697 8.88 42.05 7.41
C LEU A 697 8.82 43.23 8.37
N ALA A 698 9.97 43.83 8.66
CA ALA A 698 10.12 45.00 9.51
C ALA A 698 9.78 46.29 8.75
N GLY A 699 9.31 47.32 9.45
CA GLY A 699 8.96 48.62 8.85
C GLY A 699 7.53 49.04 9.19
N THR A 700 7.34 50.35 9.36
CA THR A 700 6.02 50.94 9.63
C THR A 700 5.21 51.16 8.36
N THR A 701 5.89 51.20 7.21
CA THR A 701 5.32 51.29 5.87
C THR A 701 5.86 50.18 4.98
N ALA A 702 5.17 49.88 3.88
CA ALA A 702 5.62 48.87 2.91
C ALA A 702 6.98 49.23 2.28
N ASP A 703 7.20 50.52 1.98
CA ASP A 703 8.44 51.02 1.36
C ASP A 703 9.68 50.89 2.27
N GLU A 704 9.48 50.92 3.60
CA GLU A 704 10.54 50.59 4.57
C GLU A 704 10.81 49.07 4.63
N ALA A 705 9.81 48.25 4.31
CA ALA A 705 9.84 46.81 4.49
C ALA A 705 10.39 46.06 3.28
N PHE A 706 10.09 46.51 2.06
CA PHE A 706 10.59 45.89 0.84
C PHE A 706 10.60 46.86 -0.34
N PHE A 707 11.35 46.50 -1.38
CA PHE A 707 11.25 47.12 -2.70
C PHE A 707 11.27 46.06 -3.80
N VAL A 708 10.64 46.37 -4.94
CA VAL A 708 10.63 45.53 -6.14
C VAL A 708 10.93 46.42 -7.34
N GLN A 709 12.05 46.18 -8.01
CA GLN A 709 12.49 46.90 -9.20
C GLN A 709 12.57 45.93 -10.38
N CYS A 710 11.84 46.24 -11.44
CA CYS A 710 11.84 45.47 -12.69
C CYS A 710 11.53 46.47 -13.80
N ASP A 711 12.57 47.09 -14.35
CA ASP A 711 12.48 48.14 -15.36
C ASP A 711 13.85 48.33 -16.05
N ARG A 712 13.98 49.36 -16.89
CA ARG A 712 15.24 49.67 -17.59
C ARG A 712 16.44 49.94 -16.68
N SER A 713 16.24 50.22 -15.38
CA SER A 713 17.35 50.37 -14.43
C SER A 713 17.96 49.05 -13.98
N THR A 714 17.23 47.94 -14.10
CA THR A 714 17.70 46.60 -13.71
C THR A 714 18.21 45.77 -14.88
N MET A 715 18.00 46.21 -16.14
CA MET A 715 18.31 45.47 -17.36
C MET A 715 19.02 46.34 -18.39
N THR A 716 20.04 45.80 -19.04
CA THR A 716 20.69 46.43 -20.20
C THR A 716 19.98 46.04 -21.51
N ASP A 717 20.28 46.74 -22.61
CA ASP A 717 19.78 46.34 -23.94
C ASP A 717 20.26 44.94 -24.34
N ASP A 718 21.45 44.53 -23.89
CA ASP A 718 21.98 43.17 -24.11
C ASP A 718 21.18 42.13 -23.34
N ASP A 719 20.76 42.42 -22.10
CA ASP A 719 19.90 41.52 -21.33
C ASP A 719 18.57 41.28 -22.06
N ILE A 720 17.94 42.35 -22.54
CA ILE A 720 16.66 42.28 -23.27
C ILE A 720 16.84 41.51 -24.59
N ALA A 721 17.90 41.80 -25.35
CA ALA A 721 18.20 41.11 -26.60
C ALA A 721 18.46 39.60 -26.41
N ASN A 722 19.00 39.20 -25.26
CA ASN A 722 19.20 37.80 -24.89
C ASN A 722 18.00 37.20 -24.13
N GLY A 723 16.85 37.88 -24.09
CA GLY A 723 15.62 37.37 -23.47
C GLY A 723 15.66 37.29 -21.94
N ARG A 724 16.55 38.04 -21.29
CA ARG A 724 16.65 38.10 -19.81
C ARG A 724 15.73 39.19 -19.27
N LEU A 725 14.99 38.84 -18.23
CA LEU A 725 14.23 39.76 -17.40
C LEU A 725 14.83 39.72 -15.99
N ILE A 726 15.29 40.87 -15.49
CA ILE A 726 15.95 40.97 -14.18
C ILE A 726 15.06 41.80 -13.25
N CYS A 727 14.54 41.15 -12.20
CA CYS A 727 13.81 41.78 -11.12
C CYS A 727 14.65 41.79 -9.85
N VAL A 728 14.94 42.97 -9.30
CA VAL A 728 15.69 43.15 -8.05
C VAL A 728 14.71 43.34 -6.91
N ILE A 729 14.82 42.49 -5.90
CA ILE A 729 13.93 42.47 -4.74
C ILE A 729 14.77 42.64 -3.48
N GLY A 730 14.40 43.60 -2.65
CA GLY A 730 14.98 43.75 -1.30
C GLY A 730 13.88 43.63 -0.25
N VAL A 731 14.19 42.95 0.85
CA VAL A 731 13.27 42.77 1.98
C VAL A 731 13.99 42.98 3.31
N ALA A 732 13.29 43.55 4.29
CA ALA A 732 13.78 43.77 5.64
C ALA A 732 13.16 42.73 6.59
N PRO A 733 13.86 41.65 6.97
CA PRO A 733 13.30 40.62 7.85
C PRO A 733 13.20 41.11 9.31
N VAL A 734 12.25 40.56 10.07
CA VAL A 734 12.20 40.78 11.53
C VAL A 734 13.25 39.90 12.23
N PHE A 735 14.16 40.54 12.97
CA PHE A 735 15.17 39.85 13.78
C PHE A 735 14.63 39.47 15.17
N PRO A 736 15.00 38.29 15.71
CA PRO A 736 14.59 37.89 17.05
C PRO A 736 15.33 38.69 18.15
N ALA A 737 14.62 39.03 19.23
CA ALA A 737 15.22 39.60 20.43
C ALA A 737 15.93 38.51 21.25
N GLU A 738 17.18 38.21 20.91
CA GLU A 738 18.01 37.20 21.58
C GLU A 738 18.53 37.66 22.95
N PHE A 739 18.83 38.95 23.11
CA PHE A 739 19.34 39.53 24.35
C PHE A 739 18.42 40.64 24.85
N VAL A 740 17.96 40.54 26.09
CA VAL A 740 17.20 41.60 26.78
C VAL A 740 18.05 42.14 27.92
N ILE A 741 18.50 43.39 27.79
CA ILE A 741 19.41 44.03 28.75
C ILE A 741 18.64 45.08 29.53
N PHE A 742 18.36 44.81 30.81
CA PHE A 742 17.85 45.81 31.75
C PHE A 742 19.04 46.54 32.39
N ARG A 743 19.16 47.85 32.16
CA ARG A 743 20.13 48.71 32.82
C ARG A 743 19.45 49.39 34.00
N ILE A 744 19.82 49.01 35.23
CA ILE A 744 19.28 49.59 36.46
C ILE A 744 20.33 50.54 37.03
N GLN A 745 19.96 51.80 37.23
CA GLN A 745 20.81 52.82 37.84
C GLN A 745 20.18 53.32 39.14
N GLN A 746 21.02 53.62 40.13
CA GLN A 746 20.59 54.28 41.34
C GLN A 746 20.35 55.77 41.03
N LYS A 747 19.10 56.22 41.15
CA LYS A 747 18.75 57.64 40.99
C LYS A 747 19.19 58.44 42.23
N THR A 748 20.25 59.23 42.12
CA THR A 748 20.61 60.25 43.11
C THR A 748 19.82 61.55 42.84
N ARG A 749 19.69 62.41 43.86
CA ARG A 749 18.79 63.59 43.84
C ARG A 749 19.23 64.74 42.92
N GLU A 750 20.40 64.63 42.28
CA GLU A 750 20.92 65.61 41.33
C GLU A 750 20.65 65.17 39.88
N PRO A 751 20.37 66.12 38.97
CA PRO A 751 20.20 65.80 37.56
C PRO A 751 21.57 65.45 36.96
N GLN A 752 21.84 64.15 36.74
CA GLN A 752 22.93 63.76 35.85
C GLN A 752 22.44 63.88 34.40
N LEU A 753 23.15 64.71 33.64
CA LEU A 753 23.03 64.81 32.19
C LEU A 753 23.56 63.53 31.52
N VAL A 754 22.84 63.16 30.45
CA VAL A 754 23.06 62.11 29.42
C VAL A 754 22.46 60.74 29.73
#